data_AF-A0AB34JC61-F1
#
_entry.id   AF-A0AB34JC61-F1
#
_cell.length_a   1.000
_cell.length_b   1.000
_cell.length_c   1.000
_cell.angle_alpha   90.00
_cell.angle_beta   90.00
_cell.angle_gamma   90.00
#
_symmetry.space_group_name_H-M   'P 1'
#
loop_
_entity.id
_entity.type
_entity.pdbx_description
1 polymer ?
#
loop_
_entity_poly.entity_id
_entity_poly.type
_entity_poly.pdbx_seq_one_letter_code
_entity_poly.pdbx_strand_id
1 'polypeptide(L)'
;MALALVDFSAEEKSFLSDPLAEQALARTGVLLDDLRPKPHTDADNPSRAAHLERRRQYKWRLVRDEFARLQAHAATHTASPAGRRASDPSDLVRASLEASLRRELAAAASTLQHEWQAEARRQQIEHRHASALSARMEIARRREHELLAKRKQLELRAEMRQARLAARAAGGAAAEGAASAAAERAASAAAERAASAAAERPASAPPSRPTGRGSGEASVGWQRAAKERLARAARQRKEELELQRQEELARKLAQKEQVVEERREQLAYEAQQRKVLHEARRLRHEEQKLTAESVEFEHRLALQKELLRKQELAARERSRHTHTRGGATVRENENPNRGGVQDDGGLPPAAGAKDGGAARARGVELEERRAAEERTRIEKLEARLQEHERAVEAQRRKEAAELRAKAALKELKRAAVNEAHTMHEAQRGHELAKQLEAAESRSREVKQKKQAELAERLAERRLRRDDVADNVERIHRAQSYKRAAIEANIRAKDERSEARRQRSEAASAAQRAMQAARIRRVAEMQDRLDAEMRQLSVSSPKAAPPAKPSPHALIDPRLVAVATGASPRRRVGAGRPSSAPPSRGKAPSAAPSGGHKPQQSHGAPPAARTSIADRWASSAEMERLARHQNEMLLRALEREQEREIERERLIASTPAGPDYKRLLKLLDLERAKANREIKRMAEDHELALARY
;
A
#
# COMPACT_ATOMS: atom_id res chain seq x y z
N MET A 1 7.97 -42.70 -41.77
CA MET A 1 8.90 -41.80 -41.06
C MET A 1 10.03 -42.62 -40.41
N ALA A 2 11.02 -43.08 -41.18
CA ALA A 2 12.14 -43.89 -40.67
C ALA A 2 13.42 -43.07 -40.45
N LEU A 3 13.30 -41.83 -39.97
CA LEU A 3 14.44 -40.96 -39.69
C LEU A 3 14.71 -40.93 -38.17
N ALA A 4 15.67 -41.78 -37.80
CA ALA A 4 16.53 -41.67 -36.61
C ALA A 4 15.84 -41.36 -35.27
N LEU A 5 15.10 -42.32 -34.71
CA LEU A 5 14.76 -42.37 -33.28
C LEU A 5 16.01 -42.55 -32.37
N VAL A 6 17.23 -42.33 -32.85
CA VAL A 6 18.50 -42.80 -32.26
C VAL A 6 18.61 -42.49 -30.75
N ASP A 7 18.14 -41.32 -30.31
CA ASP A 7 18.29 -40.85 -28.93
C ASP A 7 17.16 -41.24 -27.96
N PHE A 8 16.12 -41.94 -28.42
CA PHE A 8 15.05 -42.43 -27.55
C PHE A 8 15.42 -43.78 -26.91
N SER A 9 14.92 -44.03 -25.70
CA SER A 9 15.06 -45.35 -25.08
C SER A 9 14.35 -46.43 -25.92
N ALA A 10 14.71 -47.70 -25.75
CA ALA A 10 14.06 -48.80 -26.48
C ALA A 10 12.54 -48.85 -26.25
N GLU A 11 12.10 -48.56 -25.02
CA GLU A 11 10.68 -48.48 -24.66
C GLU A 11 10.00 -47.29 -25.35
N GLU A 12 10.62 -46.10 -25.33
CA GLU A 12 10.09 -44.92 -26.00
C GLU A 12 9.98 -45.14 -27.52
N LYS A 13 10.95 -45.82 -28.13
CA LYS A 13 10.92 -46.23 -29.54
C LYS A 13 9.74 -47.14 -29.84
N SER A 14 9.52 -48.18 -29.03
CA SER A 14 8.40 -49.10 -29.21
C SER A 14 7.04 -48.39 -29.07
N PHE A 15 6.91 -47.48 -28.11
CA PHE A 15 5.69 -46.69 -27.94
C PHE A 15 5.43 -45.78 -29.15
N LEU A 16 6.45 -45.06 -29.61
CA LEU A 16 6.32 -44.13 -30.74
C LEU A 16 6.14 -44.83 -32.09
N SER A 17 6.45 -46.13 -32.19
CA SER A 17 6.17 -46.92 -33.39
C SER A 17 4.71 -47.37 -33.53
N ASP A 18 3.90 -47.22 -32.48
CA ASP A 18 2.47 -47.51 -32.53
C ASP A 18 1.72 -46.39 -33.28
N PRO A 19 0.90 -46.68 -34.32
CA PRO A 19 0.16 -45.65 -35.05
C PRO A 19 -0.78 -44.82 -34.15
N LEU A 20 -1.26 -45.37 -33.04
CA LEU A 20 -2.06 -44.61 -32.07
C LEU A 20 -1.22 -43.57 -31.31
N ALA A 21 0.09 -43.76 -31.19
CA ALA A 21 0.98 -42.79 -30.55
C ALA A 21 1.19 -41.56 -31.45
N GLU A 22 1.29 -41.73 -32.77
CA GLU A 22 1.31 -40.60 -33.72
C GLU A 22 0.01 -39.78 -33.62
N GLN A 23 -1.14 -40.45 -33.51
CA GLN A 23 -2.44 -39.79 -33.33
C GLN A 23 -2.54 -39.08 -31.98
N ALA A 24 -2.00 -39.67 -30.91
CA ALA A 24 -1.94 -39.05 -29.58
C ALA A 24 -1.04 -37.79 -29.59
N LEU A 25 0.10 -37.83 -30.28
CA LEU A 25 0.97 -36.65 -30.49
C LEU A 25 0.23 -35.53 -31.23
N ALA A 26 -0.48 -35.87 -32.31
CA ALA A 26 -1.25 -34.91 -33.09
C ALA A 26 -2.37 -34.26 -32.26
N ARG A 27 -3.11 -35.03 -31.45
CA ARG A 27 -4.19 -34.52 -30.60
C ARG A 27 -3.70 -33.67 -29.43
N THR A 28 -2.57 -34.04 -28.84
CA THR A 28 -1.98 -33.28 -27.74
C THR A 28 -1.22 -32.04 -28.19
N GLY A 29 -0.90 -31.94 -29.49
CA GLY A 29 -0.08 -30.86 -30.05
C GLY A 29 1.38 -30.91 -29.57
N VAL A 30 1.83 -32.04 -29.01
CA VAL A 30 3.21 -32.22 -28.57
C VAL A 30 4.07 -32.62 -29.75
N LEU A 31 5.10 -31.82 -30.05
CA LEU A 31 6.05 -32.13 -31.10
C LEU A 31 6.98 -33.27 -30.67
N LEU A 32 7.36 -34.14 -31.62
CA LEU A 32 8.28 -35.24 -31.35
C LEU A 32 9.62 -34.77 -30.77
N ASP A 33 10.13 -33.63 -31.26
CA ASP A 33 11.37 -33.01 -30.77
C ASP A 33 11.30 -32.54 -29.31
N ASP A 34 10.10 -32.25 -28.80
CA ASP A 34 9.92 -31.87 -27.40
C ASP A 34 10.03 -33.05 -26.43
N LEU A 35 9.86 -34.27 -26.94
CA LEU A 35 10.01 -35.52 -26.20
C LEU A 35 11.42 -36.08 -26.26
N ARG A 36 12.25 -35.60 -27.19
CA ARG A 36 13.63 -36.04 -27.35
C ARG A 36 14.45 -35.60 -26.14
N PRO A 37 15.27 -36.48 -25.54
CA PRO A 37 16.22 -36.06 -24.52
C PRO A 37 17.18 -35.04 -25.15
N LYS A 38 17.20 -33.82 -24.61
CA LYS A 38 18.13 -32.80 -25.09
C LYS A 38 19.49 -33.09 -24.50
N PRO A 39 20.57 -33.24 -25.32
CA PRO A 39 21.90 -33.39 -24.77
C PRO A 39 22.19 -32.17 -23.89
N HIS A 40 22.54 -32.42 -22.62
CA HIS A 40 22.85 -31.38 -21.65
C HIS A 40 24.16 -30.69 -22.04
N THR A 41 24.12 -29.79 -23.01
CA THR A 41 25.25 -28.92 -23.36
C THR A 41 25.45 -27.82 -22.32
N ASP A 42 24.42 -27.53 -21.51
CA ASP A 42 24.47 -26.58 -20.40
C ASP A 42 24.90 -27.30 -19.10
N ALA A 43 26.14 -27.80 -19.05
CA ALA A 43 26.69 -28.40 -17.82
C ALA A 43 26.74 -27.41 -16.64
N ASP A 44 26.73 -26.11 -16.93
CA ASP A 44 26.87 -25.04 -15.94
C ASP A 44 25.58 -24.72 -15.17
N ASN A 45 24.42 -25.30 -15.52
CA ASN A 45 23.17 -25.02 -14.82
C ASN A 45 22.28 -26.27 -14.59
N PRO A 46 22.57 -27.05 -13.53
CA PRO A 46 21.82 -28.28 -13.22
C PRO A 46 20.33 -28.01 -12.92
N SER A 47 20.00 -26.81 -12.42
CA SER A 47 18.60 -26.43 -12.14
C SER A 47 17.79 -26.27 -13.43
N ARG A 48 18.40 -25.69 -14.47
CA ARG A 48 17.79 -25.56 -15.80
C ARG A 48 17.59 -26.92 -16.46
N ALA A 49 18.60 -27.80 -16.37
CA ALA A 49 18.53 -29.17 -16.88
C ALA A 49 17.38 -29.96 -16.22
N ALA A 50 17.28 -29.93 -14.88
CA ALA A 50 16.21 -30.57 -14.13
C ALA A 50 14.82 -30.04 -14.48
N HIS A 51 14.68 -28.73 -14.70
CA HIS A 51 13.42 -28.12 -15.12
C HIS A 51 13.00 -28.58 -16.54
N LEU A 52 13.95 -28.65 -17.48
CA LEU A 52 13.69 -29.14 -18.84
C LEU A 52 13.29 -30.61 -18.83
N GLU A 53 13.91 -31.44 -18.00
CA GLU A 53 13.56 -32.86 -17.86
C GLU A 53 12.17 -33.05 -17.24
N ARG A 54 11.81 -32.26 -16.21
CA ARG A 54 10.44 -32.26 -15.66
C ARG A 54 9.40 -31.88 -16.72
N ARG A 55 9.71 -30.88 -17.55
CA ARG A 55 8.83 -30.47 -18.65
C ARG A 55 8.69 -31.56 -19.72
N ARG A 56 9.78 -32.26 -20.04
CA ARG A 56 9.78 -33.43 -20.95
C ARG A 56 8.92 -34.56 -20.39
N GLN A 57 9.10 -34.93 -19.12
CA GLN A 57 8.31 -35.96 -18.44
C GLN A 57 6.82 -35.62 -18.40
N TYR A 58 6.47 -34.36 -18.16
CA TYR A 58 5.08 -33.90 -18.20
C TYR A 58 4.46 -34.09 -19.60
N LYS A 59 5.18 -33.72 -20.66
CA LYS A 59 4.71 -33.92 -22.04
C LYS A 59 4.54 -35.40 -22.37
N TRP A 60 5.47 -36.25 -21.93
CA TRP A 60 5.35 -37.72 -22.06
C TRP A 60 4.10 -38.28 -21.40
N ARG A 61 3.77 -37.84 -20.18
CA ARG A 61 2.53 -38.26 -19.49
C ARG A 61 1.30 -37.87 -20.29
N LEU A 62 1.26 -36.63 -20.78
CA LEU A 62 0.13 -36.13 -21.56
C LEU A 62 -0.14 -36.97 -22.82
N VAL A 63 0.93 -37.35 -23.54
CA VAL A 63 0.84 -38.21 -24.74
C VAL A 63 0.40 -39.63 -24.38
N ARG A 64 0.93 -40.21 -23.29
CA ARG A 64 0.53 -41.55 -22.82
C ARG A 64 -0.92 -41.62 -22.36
N ASP A 65 -1.40 -40.60 -21.67
CA ASP A 65 -2.80 -40.53 -21.22
C ASP A 65 -3.77 -40.47 -22.41
N GLU A 66 -3.43 -39.67 -23.43
CA GLU A 66 -4.26 -39.60 -24.65
C GLU A 66 -4.17 -40.89 -25.48
N PHE A 67 -3.00 -41.52 -25.54
CA PHE A 67 -2.85 -42.84 -26.15
C PHE A 67 -3.72 -43.90 -25.47
N ALA A 68 -3.76 -43.93 -24.13
CA ALA A 68 -4.63 -44.85 -23.38
C ALA A 68 -6.12 -44.63 -23.67
N ARG A 69 -6.54 -43.37 -23.85
CA ARG A 69 -7.92 -43.04 -24.27
C ARG A 69 -8.22 -43.53 -25.69
N LEU A 70 -7.27 -43.34 -26.62
CA LEU A 70 -7.41 -43.83 -27.99
C LEU A 70 -7.49 -45.36 -28.03
N GLN A 71 -6.69 -46.07 -27.23
CA GLN A 71 -6.80 -47.52 -27.07
C GLN A 71 -8.17 -47.95 -26.52
N ALA A 72 -8.69 -47.28 -25.48
CA ALA A 72 -10.01 -47.59 -24.93
C ALA A 72 -11.13 -47.35 -25.96
N HIS A 73 -11.02 -46.30 -26.76
CA HIS A 73 -11.94 -46.05 -27.87
C HIS A 73 -11.82 -47.11 -28.97
N ALA A 74 -10.62 -47.52 -29.36
CA ALA A 74 -10.44 -48.58 -30.35
C ALA A 74 -11.05 -49.91 -29.87
N ALA A 75 -10.82 -50.28 -28.60
CA ALA A 75 -11.35 -51.49 -27.99
C ALA A 75 -12.89 -51.53 -27.95
N THR A 76 -13.54 -50.39 -27.71
CA THR A 76 -15.01 -50.29 -27.71
C THR A 76 -15.61 -50.35 -29.11
N HIS A 77 -14.89 -49.94 -30.15
CA HIS A 77 -15.34 -50.04 -31.54
C HIS A 77 -15.15 -51.45 -32.14
N THR A 78 -14.17 -52.22 -31.68
CA THR A 78 -13.97 -53.61 -32.10
C THR A 78 -14.91 -54.60 -31.41
N ALA A 79 -15.50 -54.23 -30.27
CA ALA A 79 -16.51 -55.01 -29.56
C ALA A 79 -17.93 -54.74 -30.10
N SER A 80 -18.14 -54.91 -31.41
CA SER A 80 -19.50 -54.86 -31.98
C SER A 80 -20.22 -56.20 -31.72
N PRO A 81 -21.41 -56.20 -31.09
CA PRO A 81 -22.12 -57.41 -30.75
C PRO A 81 -22.78 -58.00 -32.00
N ALA A 82 -22.10 -58.96 -32.61
CA ALA A 82 -22.70 -59.86 -33.61
C ALA A 82 -23.77 -60.72 -32.92
N GLY A 83 -25.03 -60.29 -32.96
CA GLY A 83 -26.15 -61.14 -32.50
C GLY A 83 -27.34 -60.40 -31.92
N ARG A 84 -27.98 -59.50 -32.66
CA ARG A 84 -29.41 -59.22 -32.45
C ARG A 84 -30.12 -59.21 -33.79
N ARG A 85 -31.00 -60.21 -33.95
CA ARG A 85 -31.81 -60.43 -35.15
C ARG A 85 -32.87 -59.34 -35.29
N ALA A 86 -32.99 -58.83 -36.52
CA ALA A 86 -34.16 -58.24 -37.17
C ALA A 86 -35.09 -57.37 -36.29
N SER A 87 -34.76 -56.08 -36.20
CA SER A 87 -35.77 -55.01 -36.12
C SER A 87 -35.68 -54.19 -37.40
N ASP A 88 -36.81 -53.64 -37.84
CA ASP A 88 -36.96 -52.92 -39.11
C ASP A 88 -35.76 -52.01 -39.45
N PRO A 89 -35.29 -52.00 -40.71
CA PRO A 89 -34.15 -51.17 -41.13
C PRO A 89 -34.37 -49.68 -40.86
N SER A 90 -35.61 -49.23 -40.83
CA SER A 90 -36.01 -47.86 -40.47
C SER A 90 -35.67 -47.49 -39.02
N ASP A 91 -35.80 -48.42 -38.07
CA ASP A 91 -35.49 -48.19 -36.65
C ASP A 91 -33.98 -48.15 -36.41
N LEU A 92 -33.20 -48.93 -37.18
CA LEU A 92 -31.74 -48.87 -37.14
C LEU A 92 -31.21 -47.54 -37.67
N VAL A 93 -31.78 -47.02 -38.77
CA VAL A 93 -31.44 -45.70 -39.31
C VAL A 93 -31.81 -44.60 -38.32
N ARG A 94 -32.99 -44.68 -37.70
CA ARG A 94 -33.45 -43.72 -36.69
C ARG A 94 -32.56 -43.74 -35.45
N ALA A 95 -32.24 -44.92 -34.91
CA ALA A 95 -31.34 -45.06 -33.77
C ALA A 95 -29.91 -44.58 -34.08
N SER A 96 -29.44 -44.80 -35.31
CA SER A 96 -28.14 -44.29 -35.78
C SER A 96 -28.13 -42.75 -35.87
N LEU A 97 -29.19 -42.15 -36.43
CA LEU A 97 -29.36 -40.69 -36.48
C LEU A 97 -29.51 -40.06 -35.10
N GLU A 98 -30.27 -40.68 -34.20
CA GLU A 98 -30.36 -40.23 -32.81
C GLU A 98 -29.02 -40.32 -32.08
N ALA A 99 -28.25 -41.38 -32.34
CA ALA A 99 -26.91 -41.52 -31.79
C ALA A 99 -25.93 -40.49 -32.37
N SER A 100 -26.00 -40.16 -33.66
CA SER A 100 -25.16 -39.13 -34.27
C SER A 100 -25.51 -37.74 -33.72
N LEU A 101 -26.80 -37.40 -33.65
CA LEU A 101 -27.26 -36.14 -33.06
C LEU A 101 -26.87 -36.01 -31.58
N ARG A 102 -26.93 -37.09 -30.80
CA ARG A 102 -26.45 -37.06 -29.40
C ARG A 102 -24.94 -36.83 -29.30
N ARG A 103 -24.14 -37.40 -30.21
CA ARG A 103 -22.69 -37.15 -30.27
C ARG A 103 -22.39 -35.71 -30.67
N GLU A 104 -23.10 -35.17 -31.65
CA GLU A 104 -22.95 -33.76 -32.07
C GLU A 104 -23.37 -32.79 -30.97
N LEU A 105 -24.49 -33.04 -30.29
CA LEU A 105 -24.92 -32.24 -29.13
C LEU A 105 -23.93 -32.33 -27.97
N ALA A 106 -23.38 -33.51 -27.69
CA ALA A 106 -22.35 -33.68 -26.67
C ALA A 106 -21.04 -32.96 -27.04
N ALA A 107 -20.65 -32.99 -28.32
CA ALA A 107 -19.50 -32.25 -28.82
C ALA A 107 -19.73 -30.74 -28.72
N ALA A 108 -20.90 -30.23 -29.11
CA ALA A 108 -21.27 -28.82 -28.99
C ALA A 108 -21.33 -28.34 -27.52
N ALA A 109 -21.84 -29.20 -26.62
CA ALA A 109 -21.84 -28.91 -25.18
C ALA A 109 -20.40 -28.86 -24.62
N SER A 110 -19.53 -29.77 -25.05
CA SER A 110 -18.12 -29.78 -24.65
C SER A 110 -17.37 -28.54 -25.17
N THR A 111 -17.62 -28.11 -26.41
CA THR A 111 -17.00 -26.88 -26.95
C THR A 111 -17.46 -25.64 -26.19
N LEU A 112 -18.76 -25.51 -25.91
CA LEU A 112 -19.29 -24.40 -25.09
C LEU A 112 -18.71 -24.40 -23.67
N GLN A 113 -18.55 -25.59 -23.06
CA GLN A 113 -17.91 -25.71 -21.76
C GLN A 113 -16.43 -25.27 -21.79
N HIS A 114 -15.70 -25.62 -22.85
CA HIS A 114 -14.32 -25.17 -23.04
C HIS A 114 -14.22 -23.66 -23.28
N GLU A 115 -15.12 -23.08 -24.06
CA GLU A 115 -15.19 -21.63 -24.27
C GLU A 115 -15.48 -20.89 -22.96
N TRP A 116 -16.44 -21.39 -22.17
CA TRP A 116 -16.75 -20.80 -20.86
C TRP A 116 -15.57 -20.90 -19.88
N GLN A 117 -14.88 -22.03 -19.84
CA GLN A 117 -13.65 -22.18 -19.05
C GLN A 117 -12.52 -21.28 -19.56
N ALA A 118 -12.39 -21.10 -20.88
CA ALA A 118 -11.40 -20.21 -21.47
C ALA A 118 -11.69 -18.74 -21.12
N GLU A 119 -12.96 -18.34 -21.14
CA GLU A 119 -13.40 -16.99 -20.76
C GLU A 119 -13.21 -16.73 -19.26
N ALA A 120 -13.54 -17.69 -18.40
CA ALA A 120 -13.25 -17.60 -16.96
C ALA A 120 -11.73 -17.44 -16.69
N ARG A 121 -10.88 -18.16 -17.44
CA ARG A 121 -9.42 -18.00 -17.36
C ARG A 121 -8.96 -16.63 -17.86
N ARG A 122 -9.55 -16.09 -18.93
CA ARG A 122 -9.27 -14.74 -19.42
C ARG A 122 -9.61 -13.68 -18.37
N GLN A 123 -10.80 -13.77 -17.77
CA GLN A 123 -11.21 -12.87 -16.68
C GLN A 123 -10.28 -12.97 -15.46
N GLN A 124 -9.83 -14.17 -15.09
CA GLN A 124 -8.83 -14.34 -14.03
C GLN A 124 -7.49 -13.69 -14.38
N ILE A 125 -7.03 -13.81 -15.63
CA ILE A 125 -5.80 -13.17 -16.11
C ILE A 125 -5.96 -11.65 -16.09
N GLU A 126 -7.06 -11.12 -16.59
CA GLU A 126 -7.38 -9.68 -16.56
C GLU A 126 -7.44 -9.14 -15.13
N HIS A 127 -8.07 -9.86 -14.21
CA HIS A 127 -8.12 -9.48 -12.79
C HIS A 127 -6.73 -9.48 -12.15
N ARG A 128 -5.87 -10.46 -12.47
CA ARG A 128 -4.46 -10.47 -12.04
C ARG A 128 -3.67 -9.29 -12.60
N HIS A 129 -3.89 -8.93 -13.87
CA HIS A 129 -3.26 -7.76 -14.48
C HIS A 129 -3.74 -6.45 -13.85
N ALA A 130 -5.04 -6.30 -13.61
CA ALA A 130 -5.61 -5.14 -12.93
C ALA A 130 -5.07 -5.00 -11.50
N SER A 131 -4.99 -6.11 -10.76
CA SER A 131 -4.41 -6.14 -9.41
C SER A 131 -2.91 -5.79 -9.44
N ALA A 132 -2.15 -6.32 -10.39
CA ALA A 132 -0.73 -5.98 -10.56
C ALA A 132 -0.51 -4.50 -10.93
N LEU A 133 -1.36 -3.93 -11.78
CA LEU A 133 -1.32 -2.49 -12.12
C LEU A 133 -1.67 -1.63 -10.90
N SER A 134 -2.68 -2.01 -10.13
CA SER A 134 -3.04 -1.34 -8.87
C SER A 134 -1.88 -1.36 -7.87
N ALA A 135 -1.22 -2.52 -7.70
CA ALA A 135 -0.04 -2.64 -6.84
C ALA A 135 1.13 -1.77 -7.32
N ARG A 136 1.38 -1.70 -8.63
CA ARG A 136 2.41 -0.80 -9.21
C ARG A 136 2.08 0.68 -8.97
N MET A 137 0.82 1.06 -9.10
CA MET A 137 0.35 2.43 -8.79
C MET A 137 0.50 2.76 -7.30
N GLU A 138 0.19 1.83 -6.40
CA GLU A 138 0.42 2.01 -4.96
C GLU A 138 1.92 2.18 -4.63
N ILE A 139 2.80 1.39 -5.26
CA ILE A 139 4.27 1.54 -5.12
C ILE A 139 4.73 2.91 -5.65
N ALA A 140 4.22 3.34 -6.79
CA ALA A 140 4.55 4.65 -7.36
C ALA A 140 4.15 5.80 -6.42
N ARG A 141 2.93 5.76 -5.86
CA ARG A 141 2.44 6.74 -4.86
C ARG A 141 3.30 6.74 -3.59
N ARG A 142 3.74 5.57 -3.11
CA ARG A 142 4.66 5.48 -1.96
C ARG A 142 5.99 6.17 -2.24
N ARG A 143 6.59 5.90 -3.40
CA ARG A 143 7.83 6.56 -3.84
C ARG A 143 7.66 8.07 -3.96
N GLU A 144 6.54 8.54 -4.49
CA GLU A 144 6.23 9.97 -4.58
C GLU A 144 6.12 10.61 -3.18
N HIS A 145 5.42 9.97 -2.24
CA HIS A 145 5.36 10.44 -0.86
C HIS A 145 6.72 10.45 -0.15
N GLU A 146 7.57 9.44 -0.39
CA GLU A 146 8.95 9.42 0.11
C GLU A 146 9.80 10.54 -0.48
N LEU A 147 9.68 10.81 -1.77
CA LEU A 147 10.38 11.92 -2.43
C LEU A 147 9.91 13.28 -1.89
N LEU A 148 8.61 13.46 -1.69
CA LEU A 148 8.05 14.66 -1.07
C LEU A 148 8.52 14.82 0.39
N ALA A 149 8.60 13.74 1.15
CA ALA A 149 9.14 13.77 2.51
C ALA A 149 10.63 14.14 2.53
N LYS A 150 11.44 13.57 1.64
CA LYS A 150 12.85 13.91 1.46
C LYS A 150 13.03 15.38 1.04
N ARG A 151 12.18 15.88 0.13
CA ARG A 151 12.17 17.29 -0.29
C ARG A 151 11.88 18.22 0.88
N LYS A 152 10.83 17.94 1.67
CA LYS A 152 10.52 18.70 2.90
C LYS A 152 11.65 18.65 3.92
N GLN A 153 12.32 17.51 4.08
CA GLN A 153 13.46 17.37 4.99
C GLN A 153 14.67 18.22 4.52
N LEU A 154 14.91 18.29 3.21
CA LEU A 154 15.96 19.15 2.63
C LEU A 154 15.60 20.63 2.76
N GLU A 155 14.35 21.01 2.53
CA GLU A 155 13.84 22.38 2.75
C GLU A 155 14.04 22.79 4.22
N LEU A 156 13.64 21.96 5.18
CA LEU A 156 13.81 22.24 6.61
C LEU A 156 15.30 22.32 7.03
N ARG A 157 16.17 21.50 6.41
CA ARG A 157 17.63 21.62 6.58
C ARG A 157 18.18 22.93 5.98
N ALA A 158 17.66 23.37 4.84
CA ALA A 158 18.03 24.63 4.22
C ALA A 158 17.56 25.83 5.06
N GLU A 159 16.33 25.80 5.56
CA GLU A 159 15.79 26.78 6.50
C GLU A 159 16.63 26.85 7.79
N MET A 160 16.99 25.71 8.39
CA MET A 160 17.88 25.69 9.55
C MET A 160 19.26 26.27 9.24
N ARG A 161 19.82 26.00 8.05
CA ARG A 161 21.09 26.61 7.63
C ARG A 161 20.94 28.12 7.46
N GLN A 162 19.86 28.59 6.83
CA GLN A 162 19.57 30.01 6.69
C GLN A 162 19.36 30.69 8.04
N ALA A 163 18.61 30.08 8.96
CA ALA A 163 18.41 30.58 10.32
C ALA A 163 19.74 30.67 11.09
N ARG A 164 20.64 29.68 10.93
CA ARG A 164 22.00 29.75 11.51
C ARG A 164 22.85 30.86 10.91
N LEU A 165 22.77 31.08 9.59
CA LEU A 165 23.47 32.18 8.93
C LEU A 165 22.91 33.54 9.34
N ALA A 166 21.59 33.67 9.45
CA ALA A 166 20.92 34.88 9.95
C ALA A 166 21.28 35.15 11.42
N ALA A 167 21.29 34.13 12.27
CA ALA A 167 21.73 34.23 13.66
C ALA A 167 23.22 34.59 13.77
N ARG A 168 24.08 34.09 12.87
CA ARG A 168 25.49 34.51 12.79
C ARG A 168 25.65 35.94 12.29
N ALA A 169 24.84 36.39 11.34
CA ALA A 169 24.88 37.77 10.87
C ALA A 169 24.40 38.75 11.97
N ALA A 170 23.29 38.42 12.66
CA ALA A 170 22.76 39.20 13.77
C ALA A 170 23.68 39.16 15.01
N GLY A 171 24.25 37.98 15.31
CA GLY A 171 25.18 37.78 16.41
C GLY A 171 26.58 38.34 16.14
N GLY A 172 27.04 38.35 14.89
CA GLY A 172 28.32 38.92 14.47
C GLY A 172 28.36 40.43 14.66
N ALA A 173 27.29 41.14 14.29
CA ALA A 173 27.20 42.59 14.53
C ALA A 173 27.20 42.97 16.02
N ALA A 174 26.56 42.16 16.88
CA ALA A 174 26.56 42.38 18.33
C ALA A 174 27.86 41.89 19.02
N ALA A 175 28.47 40.81 18.52
CA ALA A 175 29.68 40.23 19.09
C ALA A 175 30.95 40.98 18.67
N GLU A 176 31.02 41.55 17.46
CA GLU A 176 32.14 42.40 17.04
C GLU A 176 32.16 43.72 17.81
N GLY A 177 30.98 44.32 18.06
CA GLY A 177 30.85 45.50 18.93
C GLY A 177 31.21 45.20 20.40
N ALA A 178 30.77 44.05 20.93
CA ALA A 178 31.08 43.65 22.31
C ALA A 178 32.55 43.20 22.49
N ALA A 179 33.15 42.57 21.49
CA ALA A 179 34.55 42.17 21.50
C ALA A 179 35.50 43.36 21.35
N SER A 180 35.15 44.35 20.52
CA SER A 180 35.88 45.62 20.40
C SER A 180 35.84 46.40 21.72
N ALA A 181 34.65 46.56 22.32
CA ALA A 181 34.48 47.22 23.62
C ALA A 181 35.15 46.47 24.78
N ALA A 182 35.22 45.13 24.72
CA ALA A 182 35.94 44.33 25.71
C ALA A 182 37.47 44.42 25.54
N ALA A 183 37.96 44.52 24.31
CA ALA A 183 39.38 44.72 24.01
C ALA A 183 39.87 46.11 24.44
N GLU A 184 39.09 47.16 24.21
CA GLU A 184 39.39 48.52 24.70
C GLU A 184 39.38 48.60 26.24
N ARG A 185 38.41 47.95 26.91
CA ARG A 185 38.38 47.88 28.38
C ARG A 185 39.53 47.06 28.96
N ALA A 186 39.96 46.00 28.28
CA ALA A 186 41.12 45.21 28.69
C ALA A 186 42.43 45.98 28.50
N ALA A 187 42.56 46.77 27.42
CA ALA A 187 43.71 47.64 27.19
C ALA A 187 43.78 48.79 28.21
N SER A 188 42.65 49.42 28.54
CA SER A 188 42.54 50.45 29.57
C SER A 188 42.85 49.91 30.98
N ALA A 189 42.34 48.73 31.34
CA ALA A 189 42.64 48.09 32.63
C ALA A 189 44.09 47.61 32.75
N ALA A 190 44.75 47.26 31.64
CA ALA A 190 46.17 46.94 31.61
C ALA A 190 47.05 48.20 31.79
N ALA A 191 46.64 49.33 31.21
CA ALA A 191 47.31 50.62 31.38
C ALA A 191 47.20 51.14 32.83
N GLU A 192 46.03 51.00 33.48
CA GLU A 192 45.84 51.39 34.88
C GLU A 192 46.63 50.50 35.86
N ARG A 193 46.80 49.20 35.56
CA ARG A 193 47.63 48.29 36.35
C ARG A 193 49.13 48.54 36.19
N ALA A 194 49.56 48.97 35.01
CA ALA A 194 50.94 49.40 34.78
C ALA A 194 51.25 50.73 35.49
N ALA A 195 50.28 51.65 35.56
CA ALA A 195 50.42 52.93 36.27
C ALA A 195 50.39 52.79 37.80
N SER A 196 49.60 51.86 38.35
CA SER A 196 49.50 51.61 39.79
C SER A 196 50.65 50.76 40.35
N ALA A 197 51.29 49.91 39.54
CA ALA A 197 52.46 49.13 39.96
C ALA A 197 53.76 49.96 40.07
N ALA A 198 53.75 51.23 39.63
CA ALA A 198 54.91 52.14 39.71
C ALA A 198 54.96 52.97 41.01
N ALA A 199 53.92 52.94 41.85
CA ALA A 199 53.78 53.86 42.98
C ALA A 199 54.07 53.27 44.38
N GLU A 200 54.22 51.96 44.53
CA GLU A 200 54.43 51.35 45.85
C GLU A 200 55.52 50.26 45.83
N ARG A 201 56.77 50.65 46.09
CA ARG A 201 57.77 49.74 46.68
C ARG A 201 58.68 50.47 47.68
N PRO A 202 58.70 50.05 48.96
CA PRO A 202 59.61 50.58 49.97
C PRO A 202 61.01 49.98 49.88
N ALA A 203 61.98 50.75 50.36
CA ALA A 203 63.41 50.43 50.40
C ALA A 203 63.75 49.36 51.46
N SER A 204 64.52 48.34 51.08
CA SER A 204 65.53 47.69 51.94
C SER A 204 66.39 46.67 51.15
N ALA A 205 67.70 46.92 51.21
CA ALA A 205 68.93 46.09 51.19
C ALA A 205 69.01 44.66 50.57
N PRO A 206 70.21 44.22 50.14
CA PRO A 206 70.43 43.34 48.99
C PRO A 206 70.74 41.87 49.35
N PRO A 207 70.72 40.97 48.34
CA PRO A 207 71.96 40.23 48.11
C PRO A 207 72.33 40.06 46.61
N SER A 208 73.63 40.22 46.36
CA SER A 208 74.48 39.57 45.35
C SER A 208 73.87 39.18 43.98
N ARG A 209 74.27 40.00 42.99
CA ARG A 209 74.41 39.70 41.56
C ARG A 209 74.96 38.28 41.28
N PRO A 210 74.39 37.59 40.29
CA PRO A 210 75.18 36.97 39.23
C PRO A 210 74.91 37.71 37.93
N THR A 211 75.97 38.27 37.36
CA THR A 211 75.97 38.86 36.02
C THR A 211 75.82 37.76 34.98
N GLY A 212 74.58 37.48 34.59
CA GLY A 212 74.22 36.62 33.47
C GLY A 212 73.33 37.39 32.49
N ARG A 213 73.92 38.29 31.71
CA ARG A 213 73.26 39.02 30.63
C ARG A 213 73.15 38.08 29.43
N GLY A 214 72.02 37.39 29.29
CA GLY A 214 71.75 36.50 28.17
C GLY A 214 70.26 36.22 27.98
N SER A 215 69.67 36.86 26.97
CA SER A 215 68.44 36.48 26.24
C SER A 215 67.22 36.00 27.05
N GLY A 216 66.40 36.95 27.54
CA GLY A 216 65.09 36.69 28.16
C GLY A 216 63.94 36.37 27.19
N GLU A 217 64.18 36.23 25.89
CA GLU A 217 63.12 36.03 24.89
C GLU A 217 62.68 34.56 24.69
N ALA A 218 63.47 33.58 25.15
CA ALA A 218 63.15 32.17 24.94
C ALA A 218 62.07 31.60 25.89
N SER A 219 61.88 32.18 27.08
CA SER A 219 60.98 31.63 28.12
C SER A 219 59.48 31.87 27.85
N VAL A 220 59.14 32.99 27.21
CA VAL A 220 57.74 33.37 26.92
C VAL A 220 57.14 32.53 25.77
N GLY A 221 57.98 32.02 24.86
CA GLY A 221 57.56 31.19 23.73
C GLY A 221 56.94 29.86 24.15
N TRP A 222 57.51 29.17 25.13
CA TRP A 222 57.04 27.86 25.59
C TRP A 222 55.67 27.93 26.28
N GLN A 223 55.41 28.99 27.04
CA GLN A 223 54.10 29.19 27.70
C GLN A 223 52.99 29.53 26.70
N ARG A 224 53.28 30.28 25.63
CA ARG A 224 52.32 30.52 24.53
C ARG A 224 52.03 29.24 23.75
N ALA A 225 53.06 28.47 23.41
CA ALA A 225 52.90 27.20 22.71
C ALA A 225 52.08 26.18 23.52
N ALA A 226 52.29 26.10 24.84
CA ALA A 226 51.51 25.25 25.73
C ALA A 226 50.04 25.67 25.82
N LYS A 227 49.75 26.98 25.91
CA LYS A 227 48.38 27.51 25.91
C LYS A 227 47.66 27.26 24.58
N GLU A 228 48.35 27.42 23.45
CA GLU A 228 47.77 27.10 22.14
C GLU A 228 47.47 25.61 21.99
N ARG A 229 48.36 24.73 22.45
CA ARG A 229 48.11 23.28 22.43
C ARG A 229 46.87 22.90 23.25
N LEU A 230 46.72 23.47 24.45
CA LEU A 230 45.52 23.29 25.28
C LEU A 230 44.25 23.84 24.62
N ALA A 231 44.33 25.02 23.98
CA ALA A 231 43.19 25.60 23.26
C ALA A 231 42.78 24.77 22.03
N ARG A 232 43.74 24.19 21.30
CA ARG A 232 43.47 23.27 20.18
C ARG A 232 42.84 21.97 20.67
N ALA A 233 43.38 21.37 21.74
CA ALA A 233 42.80 20.17 22.36
C ALA A 233 41.37 20.41 22.88
N ALA A 234 41.09 21.59 23.44
CA ALA A 234 39.74 21.96 23.88
C ALA A 234 38.76 22.12 22.70
N ARG A 235 39.22 22.66 21.55
CA ARG A 235 38.40 22.75 20.33
C ARG A 235 38.11 21.37 19.75
N GLN A 236 39.11 20.49 19.69
CA GLN A 236 38.95 19.11 19.23
C GLN A 236 37.94 18.34 20.09
N ARG A 237 38.05 18.40 21.42
CA ARG A 237 37.06 17.78 22.33
C ARG A 237 35.65 18.35 22.14
N LYS A 238 35.53 19.64 21.84
CA LYS A 238 34.22 20.26 21.56
C LYS A 238 33.64 19.78 20.24
N GLU A 239 34.46 19.67 19.20
CA GLU A 239 34.06 19.14 17.89
C GLU A 239 33.68 17.65 17.99
N GLU A 240 34.42 16.85 18.75
CA GLU A 240 34.09 15.45 19.04
C GLU A 240 32.75 15.31 19.78
N LEU A 241 32.50 16.14 20.80
CA LEU A 241 31.21 16.14 21.51
C LEU A 241 30.05 16.60 20.62
N GLU A 242 30.28 17.56 19.72
CA GLU A 242 29.29 17.98 18.73
C GLU A 242 29.01 16.89 17.70
N LEU A 243 30.03 16.15 17.27
CA LEU A 243 29.89 14.99 16.37
C LEU A 243 29.10 13.86 17.05
N GLN A 244 29.43 13.51 18.29
CA GLN A 244 28.70 12.51 19.08
C GLN A 244 27.23 12.89 19.26
N ARG A 245 26.93 14.17 19.54
CA ARG A 245 25.54 14.65 19.62
C ARG A 245 24.82 14.55 18.27
N GLN A 246 25.50 14.83 17.16
CA GLN A 246 24.91 14.68 15.82
C GLN A 246 24.63 13.22 15.48
N GLU A 247 25.55 12.31 15.82
CA GLU A 247 25.36 10.87 15.63
C GLU A 247 24.20 10.34 16.49
N GLU A 248 24.09 10.78 17.75
CA GLU A 248 22.99 10.37 18.62
C GLU A 248 21.64 10.88 18.12
N LEU A 249 21.57 12.12 17.63
CA LEU A 249 20.37 12.66 16.98
C LEU A 249 20.03 11.92 15.69
N ALA A 250 21.03 11.57 14.88
CA ALA A 250 20.84 10.78 13.67
C ALA A 250 20.29 9.38 13.99
N ARG A 251 20.81 8.70 15.02
CA ARG A 251 20.30 7.41 15.50
C ARG A 251 18.85 7.52 15.99
N LYS A 252 18.53 8.56 16.78
CA LYS A 252 17.16 8.81 17.25
C LYS A 252 16.18 9.10 16.11
N LEU A 253 16.61 9.79 15.05
CA LEU A 253 15.79 10.00 13.86
C LEU A 253 15.60 8.71 13.07
N ALA A 254 16.66 7.92 12.87
CA ALA A 254 16.57 6.62 12.19
C ALA A 254 15.62 5.65 12.91
N GLN A 255 15.67 5.60 14.25
CA GLN A 255 14.74 4.79 15.04
C GLN A 255 13.28 5.26 14.88
N LYS A 256 13.04 6.58 14.84
CA LYS A 256 11.69 7.12 14.60
C LYS A 256 11.21 6.82 13.18
N GLU A 257 12.09 6.88 12.19
CA GLU A 257 11.78 6.52 10.80
C GLU A 257 11.43 5.03 10.70
N GLN A 258 12.18 4.13 11.35
CA GLN A 258 11.85 2.70 11.42
C GLN A 258 10.47 2.45 12.04
N VAL A 259 10.15 3.05 13.19
CA VAL A 259 8.83 2.89 13.83
C VAL A 259 7.70 3.41 12.93
N VAL A 260 7.94 4.48 12.16
CA VAL A 260 6.95 5.01 11.20
C VAL A 260 6.80 4.08 10.00
N GLU A 261 7.90 3.49 9.50
CA GLU A 261 7.86 2.48 8.42
C GLU A 261 7.12 1.23 8.86
N GLU A 262 7.44 0.66 10.03
CA GLU A 262 6.73 -0.49 10.61
C GLU A 262 5.23 -0.19 10.76
N ARG A 263 4.87 1.02 11.23
CA ARG A 263 3.46 1.41 11.34
C ARG A 263 2.78 1.54 9.97
N ARG A 264 3.48 2.00 8.95
CA ARG A 264 2.97 2.07 7.57
C ARG A 264 2.77 0.68 6.97
N GLU A 265 3.70 -0.25 7.22
CA GLU A 265 3.57 -1.65 6.81
C GLU A 265 2.39 -2.33 7.51
N GLN A 266 2.21 -2.12 8.81
CA GLN A 266 1.04 -2.59 9.56
C GLN A 266 -0.27 -2.05 8.96
N LEU A 267 -0.34 -0.75 8.68
CA LEU A 267 -1.53 -0.14 8.07
C LEU A 267 -1.81 -0.67 6.65
N ALA A 268 -0.77 -0.92 5.86
CA ALA A 268 -0.89 -1.54 4.55
C ALA A 268 -1.41 -2.98 4.65
N TYR A 269 -0.91 -3.75 5.62
CA TYR A 269 -1.36 -5.10 5.90
C TYR A 269 -2.82 -5.13 6.38
N GLU A 270 -3.21 -4.23 7.29
CA GLU A 270 -4.61 -4.06 7.71
C GLU A 270 -5.54 -3.69 6.54
N ALA A 271 -5.08 -2.81 5.63
CA ALA A 271 -5.83 -2.45 4.43
C ALA A 271 -6.01 -3.65 3.49
N GLN A 272 -4.97 -4.46 3.29
CA GLN A 272 -5.06 -5.70 2.52
C GLN A 272 -6.01 -6.71 3.18
N GLN A 273 -5.95 -6.89 4.50
CA GLN A 273 -6.91 -7.73 5.22
C GLN A 273 -8.36 -7.27 5.03
N ARG A 274 -8.61 -5.95 5.06
CA ARG A 274 -9.96 -5.39 4.80
C ARG A 274 -10.40 -5.64 3.36
N LYS A 275 -9.52 -5.48 2.37
CA LYS A 275 -9.80 -5.81 0.96
C LYS A 275 -10.20 -7.29 0.81
N VAL A 276 -9.40 -8.20 1.37
CA VAL A 276 -9.68 -9.66 1.35
C VAL A 276 -10.99 -10.00 2.05
N LEU A 277 -11.30 -9.37 3.19
CA LEU A 277 -12.59 -9.57 3.87
C LEU A 277 -13.77 -9.05 3.05
N HIS A 278 -13.61 -7.93 2.35
CA HIS A 278 -14.65 -7.40 1.45
C HIS A 278 -14.87 -8.32 0.25
N GLU A 279 -13.80 -8.81 -0.37
CA GLU A 279 -13.88 -9.79 -1.45
C GLU A 279 -14.52 -11.09 -0.99
N ALA A 280 -14.16 -11.61 0.20
CA ALA A 280 -14.78 -12.80 0.76
C ALA A 280 -16.30 -12.62 1.03
N ARG A 281 -16.71 -11.44 1.51
CA ARG A 281 -18.15 -11.13 1.67
C ARG A 281 -18.86 -11.04 0.34
N ARG A 282 -18.23 -10.41 -0.67
CA ARG A 282 -18.77 -10.33 -2.02
C ARG A 282 -18.94 -11.73 -2.63
N LEU A 283 -17.93 -12.58 -2.54
CA LEU A 283 -17.98 -13.96 -3.03
C LEU A 283 -19.07 -14.77 -2.33
N ARG A 284 -19.23 -14.64 -1.01
CA ARG A 284 -20.35 -15.28 -0.28
C ARG A 284 -21.72 -14.82 -0.77
N HIS A 285 -21.86 -13.52 -1.09
CA HIS A 285 -23.11 -13.00 -1.64
C HIS A 285 -23.36 -13.53 -3.06
N GLU A 286 -22.31 -13.65 -3.88
CA GLU A 286 -22.39 -14.26 -5.22
C GLU A 286 -22.74 -15.76 -5.11
N GLU A 287 -22.14 -16.50 -4.18
CA GLU A 287 -22.50 -17.90 -3.87
C GLU A 287 -23.97 -18.03 -3.44
N GLN A 288 -24.43 -17.18 -2.50
CA GLN A 288 -25.84 -17.17 -2.07
C GLN A 288 -26.78 -16.88 -3.24
N LYS A 289 -26.42 -15.93 -4.11
CA LYS A 289 -27.21 -15.62 -5.31
C LYS A 289 -27.28 -16.82 -6.26
N LEU A 290 -26.15 -17.48 -6.53
CA LEU A 290 -26.11 -18.69 -7.37
C LEU A 290 -26.89 -19.85 -6.75
N THR A 291 -26.86 -20.01 -5.42
CA THR A 291 -27.68 -21.03 -4.75
C THR A 291 -29.17 -20.73 -4.89
N ALA A 292 -29.60 -19.47 -4.76
CA ALA A 292 -30.99 -19.08 -4.98
C ALA A 292 -31.42 -19.33 -6.44
N GLU A 293 -30.59 -18.93 -7.40
CA GLU A 293 -30.84 -19.20 -8.83
C GLU A 293 -30.91 -20.71 -9.14
N SER A 294 -30.09 -21.53 -8.47
CA SER A 294 -30.14 -22.99 -8.62
C SER A 294 -31.45 -23.60 -8.08
N VAL A 295 -31.95 -23.11 -6.94
CA VAL A 295 -33.24 -23.54 -6.36
C VAL A 295 -34.40 -23.11 -7.27
N GLU A 296 -34.36 -21.90 -7.82
CA GLU A 296 -35.35 -21.46 -8.81
C GLU A 296 -35.32 -22.34 -10.06
N PHE A 297 -34.13 -22.68 -10.55
CA PHE A 297 -33.97 -23.55 -11.71
C PHE A 297 -34.53 -24.95 -11.45
N GLU A 298 -34.22 -25.55 -10.29
CA GLU A 298 -34.79 -26.83 -9.88
C GLU A 298 -36.32 -26.78 -9.78
N HIS A 299 -36.87 -25.69 -9.24
CA HIS A 299 -38.32 -25.49 -9.18
C HIS A 299 -38.96 -25.38 -10.58
N ARG A 300 -38.35 -24.63 -11.50
CA ARG A 300 -38.81 -24.56 -12.91
C ARG A 300 -38.76 -25.92 -13.59
N LEU A 301 -37.72 -26.70 -13.33
CA LEU A 301 -37.54 -28.05 -13.88
C LEU A 301 -38.57 -29.03 -13.30
N ALA A 302 -38.91 -28.90 -12.01
CA ALA A 302 -39.98 -29.65 -11.37
C ALA A 302 -41.34 -29.31 -12.00
N LEU A 303 -41.65 -28.03 -12.21
CA LEU A 303 -42.87 -27.58 -12.89
C LEU A 303 -42.96 -28.11 -14.33
N GLN A 304 -41.88 -28.10 -15.09
CA GLN A 304 -41.85 -28.69 -16.43
C GLN A 304 -42.11 -30.20 -16.39
N LYS A 305 -41.52 -30.93 -15.44
CA LYS A 305 -41.79 -32.36 -15.25
C LYS A 305 -43.25 -32.64 -14.89
N GLU A 306 -43.87 -31.80 -14.07
CA GLU A 306 -45.30 -31.93 -13.75
C GLU A 306 -46.19 -31.64 -14.96
N LEU A 307 -45.88 -30.63 -15.77
CA LEU A 307 -46.60 -30.35 -17.02
C LEU A 307 -46.50 -31.52 -18.00
N LEU A 308 -45.31 -32.11 -18.16
CA LEU A 308 -45.13 -33.31 -18.98
C LEU A 308 -45.93 -34.50 -18.43
N ARG A 309 -45.93 -34.73 -17.11
CA ARG A 309 -46.77 -35.78 -16.48
C ARG A 309 -48.26 -35.54 -16.73
N LYS A 310 -48.75 -34.29 -16.64
CA LYS A 310 -50.14 -33.93 -16.96
C LYS A 310 -50.46 -34.18 -18.42
N GLN A 311 -49.55 -33.85 -19.35
CA GLN A 311 -49.71 -34.14 -20.78
C GLN A 311 -49.75 -35.65 -21.06
N GLU A 312 -48.87 -36.44 -20.43
CA GLU A 312 -48.86 -37.90 -20.53
C GLU A 312 -50.16 -38.52 -19.99
N LEU A 313 -50.66 -38.04 -18.84
CA LEU A 313 -51.94 -38.48 -18.28
C LEU A 313 -53.10 -38.14 -19.23
N ALA A 314 -53.16 -36.91 -19.73
CA ALA A 314 -54.18 -36.51 -20.71
C ALA A 314 -54.09 -37.29 -22.03
N ALA A 315 -52.88 -37.69 -22.46
CA ALA A 315 -52.69 -38.56 -23.62
C ALA A 315 -53.17 -39.99 -23.33
N ARG A 316 -52.89 -40.53 -22.14
CA ARG A 316 -53.38 -41.84 -21.70
C ARG A 316 -54.90 -41.87 -21.58
N GLU A 317 -55.52 -40.81 -21.06
CA GLU A 317 -56.98 -40.69 -21.00
C GLU A 317 -57.60 -40.64 -22.39
N ARG A 318 -57.02 -39.88 -23.33
CA ARG A 318 -57.42 -39.88 -24.75
C ARG A 318 -57.26 -41.25 -25.41
N SER A 319 -56.18 -41.98 -25.11
CA SER A 319 -55.97 -43.35 -25.59
C SER A 319 -56.99 -44.33 -25.00
N ARG A 320 -57.34 -44.20 -23.71
CA ARG A 320 -58.42 -44.99 -23.09
C ARG A 320 -59.77 -44.70 -23.72
N HIS A 321 -60.09 -43.43 -23.97
CA HIS A 321 -61.35 -43.02 -24.60
C HIS A 321 -61.47 -43.49 -26.07
N THR A 322 -60.36 -43.56 -26.80
CA THR A 322 -60.36 -44.08 -28.18
C THR A 322 -60.46 -45.62 -28.20
N HIS A 323 -59.87 -46.32 -27.23
CA HIS A 323 -60.05 -47.78 -27.11
C HIS A 323 -61.45 -48.19 -26.62
N THR A 324 -62.11 -47.44 -25.74
CA THR A 324 -63.47 -47.78 -25.31
C THR A 324 -64.56 -47.39 -26.32
N ARG A 325 -64.29 -46.42 -27.22
CA ARG A 325 -65.26 -45.98 -28.25
C ARG A 325 -65.12 -46.72 -29.59
N GLY A 326 -63.99 -47.39 -29.83
CA GLY A 326 -63.75 -48.19 -31.04
C GLY A 326 -64.19 -49.67 -30.97
N GLY A 327 -64.64 -50.15 -29.81
CA GLY A 327 -64.94 -51.58 -29.58
C GLY A 327 -66.41 -52.01 -29.73
N ALA A 328 -67.33 -51.13 -30.12
CA ALA A 328 -68.77 -51.42 -30.02
C ALA A 328 -69.50 -51.73 -31.34
N THR A 329 -68.92 -51.51 -32.53
CA THR A 329 -69.63 -51.81 -33.79
C THR A 329 -68.69 -52.09 -34.95
N VAL A 330 -68.07 -53.28 -35.01
CA VAL A 330 -67.71 -53.88 -36.30
C VAL A 330 -68.15 -55.34 -36.25
N ARG A 331 -69.41 -55.50 -36.67
CA ARG A 331 -70.06 -56.75 -37.01
C ARG A 331 -69.45 -57.18 -38.35
N GLU A 332 -68.58 -58.19 -38.33
CA GLU A 332 -68.10 -58.81 -39.56
C GLU A 332 -69.26 -59.56 -40.22
N ASN A 333 -69.71 -59.04 -41.36
CA ASN A 333 -70.55 -59.75 -42.32
C ASN A 333 -69.72 -59.93 -43.58
N GLU A 334 -69.45 -61.21 -43.89
CA GLU A 334 -69.39 -61.84 -45.21
C GLU A 334 -68.76 -61.05 -46.38
N ASN A 335 -67.60 -61.53 -46.85
CA ASN A 335 -67.41 -61.67 -48.29
C ASN A 335 -66.39 -62.80 -48.61
N PRO A 336 -66.83 -63.92 -49.20
CA PRO A 336 -65.93 -64.99 -49.60
C PRO A 336 -65.63 -64.84 -51.10
N ASN A 337 -64.47 -64.28 -51.45
CA ASN A 337 -63.85 -64.68 -52.71
C ASN A 337 -62.38 -64.24 -52.82
N ARG A 338 -61.58 -65.22 -53.27
CA ARG A 338 -60.48 -65.07 -54.23
C ARG A 338 -59.04 -65.17 -53.68
N GLY A 339 -58.50 -66.38 -53.88
CA GLY A 339 -57.13 -66.65 -54.33
C GLY A 339 -56.11 -66.69 -53.19
N GLY A 340 -55.30 -67.73 -53.04
CA GLY A 340 -54.93 -68.85 -53.89
C GLY A 340 -53.67 -69.48 -53.28
N VAL A 341 -53.10 -70.45 -53.99
CA VAL A 341 -51.87 -71.22 -53.66
C VAL A 341 -52.12 -72.37 -52.67
N GLN A 342 -51.67 -73.60 -52.89
CA GLN A 342 -51.34 -74.44 -54.06
C GLN A 342 -50.91 -75.79 -53.44
N ASP A 343 -51.05 -76.86 -54.21
CA ASP A 343 -50.32 -78.13 -54.10
C ASP A 343 -50.75 -79.12 -52.99
N ASP A 344 -50.83 -80.44 -53.18
CA ASP A 344 -50.80 -81.26 -54.39
C ASP A 344 -51.17 -82.71 -54.00
N GLY A 345 -51.77 -83.43 -54.96
CA GLY A 345 -51.84 -84.91 -55.01
C GLY A 345 -53.03 -85.55 -54.30
N GLY A 346 -53.88 -86.37 -54.93
CA GLY A 346 -53.82 -86.97 -56.25
C GLY A 346 -54.46 -88.36 -56.24
N LEU A 347 -55.48 -88.53 -57.09
CA LEU A 347 -55.87 -89.76 -57.82
C LEU A 347 -56.79 -90.83 -57.15
N PRO A 348 -57.58 -91.57 -57.97
CA PRO A 348 -59.02 -91.79 -57.77
C PRO A 348 -59.41 -93.29 -57.92
N PRO A 349 -60.47 -93.69 -58.66
CA PRO A 349 -61.79 -94.06 -58.16
C PRO A 349 -62.15 -95.55 -58.40
N ALA A 350 -63.17 -96.08 -57.74
CA ALA A 350 -63.85 -97.27 -58.24
C ALA A 350 -65.32 -97.27 -57.84
N ALA A 351 -66.16 -97.23 -58.88
CA ALA A 351 -67.57 -97.54 -58.84
C ALA A 351 -67.80 -99.04 -58.57
N GLY A 352 -68.96 -99.38 -58.02
CA GLY A 352 -69.57 -100.68 -58.31
C GLY A 352 -70.41 -101.30 -57.20
N ALA A 353 -71.65 -101.61 -57.56
CA ALA A 353 -72.49 -102.71 -57.05
C ALA A 353 -73.05 -102.56 -55.62
N LYS A 354 -74.36 -102.37 -55.46
CA LYS A 354 -75.45 -103.36 -55.57
C LYS A 354 -75.49 -104.37 -54.41
N ASP A 355 -76.67 -104.40 -53.78
CA ASP A 355 -77.34 -105.50 -53.07
C ASP A 355 -76.90 -105.85 -51.62
N GLY A 356 -77.93 -106.09 -50.78
CA GLY A 356 -77.85 -106.64 -49.42
C GLY A 356 -78.00 -105.57 -48.33
N GLY A 357 -79.13 -105.40 -47.63
CA GLY A 357 -80.02 -106.43 -47.11
C GLY A 357 -79.39 -107.10 -45.88
N ALA A 358 -79.82 -106.68 -44.69
CA ALA A 358 -79.66 -107.35 -43.39
C ALA A 358 -78.26 -107.39 -42.72
N ALA A 359 -77.83 -106.29 -42.07
CA ALA A 359 -76.83 -106.34 -40.99
C ALA A 359 -76.80 -105.09 -40.05
N ARG A 360 -77.93 -104.40 -39.82
CA ARG A 360 -77.99 -103.15 -39.03
C ARG A 360 -77.96 -103.30 -37.49
N ALA A 361 -77.46 -104.42 -36.95
CA ALA A 361 -77.42 -104.64 -35.51
C ALA A 361 -76.01 -104.86 -34.91
N ARG A 362 -74.93 -104.90 -35.71
CA ARG A 362 -73.55 -105.08 -35.20
C ARG A 362 -72.58 -103.92 -35.53
N GLY A 363 -72.97 -102.98 -36.41
CA GLY A 363 -72.18 -101.78 -36.72
C GLY A 363 -72.26 -100.70 -35.64
N VAL A 364 -73.41 -100.60 -34.96
CA VAL A 364 -73.63 -99.62 -33.89
C VAL A 364 -72.74 -99.91 -32.67
N GLU A 365 -72.55 -101.18 -32.29
CA GLU A 365 -71.69 -101.54 -31.15
C GLU A 365 -70.19 -101.26 -31.39
N LEU A 366 -69.71 -101.32 -32.64
CA LEU A 366 -68.32 -100.99 -32.98
C LEU A 366 -68.08 -99.48 -33.06
N GLU A 367 -69.06 -98.72 -33.53
CA GLU A 367 -69.01 -97.25 -33.51
C GLU A 367 -69.14 -96.70 -32.09
N GLU A 368 -69.98 -97.30 -31.25
CA GLU A 368 -70.08 -96.95 -29.82
C GLU A 368 -68.78 -97.25 -29.07
N ARG A 369 -68.07 -98.34 -29.39
CA ARG A 369 -66.74 -98.62 -28.84
C ARG A 369 -65.69 -97.60 -29.28
N ARG A 370 -65.68 -97.22 -30.56
CA ARG A 370 -64.76 -96.18 -31.06
C ARG A 370 -65.08 -94.81 -30.45
N ALA A 371 -66.35 -94.45 -30.33
CA ALA A 371 -66.77 -93.22 -29.67
C ALA A 371 -66.43 -93.22 -28.16
N ALA A 372 -66.52 -94.36 -27.48
CA ALA A 372 -66.08 -94.50 -26.10
C ALA A 372 -64.56 -94.36 -25.96
N GLU A 373 -63.78 -94.99 -26.84
CA GLU A 373 -62.32 -94.84 -26.88
C GLU A 373 -61.89 -93.39 -27.18
N GLU A 374 -62.54 -92.72 -28.13
CA GLU A 374 -62.29 -91.31 -28.45
C GLU A 374 -62.65 -90.39 -27.28
N ARG A 375 -63.75 -90.65 -26.56
CA ARG A 375 -64.09 -89.91 -25.33
C ARG A 375 -63.01 -90.08 -24.26
N THR A 376 -62.52 -91.29 -24.02
CA THR A 376 -61.42 -91.50 -23.06
C THR A 376 -60.10 -90.87 -23.51
N ARG A 377 -59.87 -90.76 -24.82
CA ARG A 377 -58.69 -90.10 -25.38
C ARG A 377 -58.78 -88.58 -25.23
N ILE A 378 -59.95 -88.00 -25.48
CA ILE A 378 -60.22 -86.57 -25.27
C ILE A 378 -60.09 -86.23 -23.78
N GLU A 379 -60.69 -87.01 -22.89
CA GLU A 379 -60.58 -86.83 -21.44
C GLU A 379 -59.12 -86.90 -20.95
N LYS A 380 -58.31 -87.82 -21.50
CA LYS A 380 -56.87 -87.89 -21.21
C LYS A 380 -56.09 -86.68 -21.74
N LEU A 381 -56.47 -86.12 -22.89
CA LEU A 381 -55.82 -84.93 -23.45
C LEU A 381 -56.22 -83.67 -22.67
N GLU A 382 -57.47 -83.56 -22.25
CA GLU A 382 -57.96 -82.48 -21.39
C GLU A 382 -57.28 -82.50 -20.01
N ALA A 383 -57.12 -83.69 -19.41
CA ALA A 383 -56.36 -83.83 -18.16
C ALA A 383 -54.89 -83.37 -18.32
N ARG A 384 -54.24 -83.74 -19.43
CA ARG A 384 -52.86 -83.29 -19.73
C ARG A 384 -52.78 -81.78 -19.98
N LEU A 385 -53.78 -81.20 -20.64
CA LEU A 385 -53.85 -79.74 -20.84
C LEU A 385 -54.02 -79.01 -19.51
N GLN A 386 -54.92 -79.49 -18.64
CA GLN A 386 -55.09 -78.93 -17.29
C GLN A 386 -53.83 -79.05 -16.43
N GLU A 387 -53.10 -80.16 -16.52
CA GLU A 387 -51.81 -80.32 -15.84
C GLU A 387 -50.76 -79.33 -16.37
N HIS A 388 -50.69 -79.14 -17.70
CA HIS A 388 -49.78 -78.20 -18.32
C HIS A 388 -50.13 -76.74 -17.97
N GLU A 389 -51.41 -76.38 -17.94
CA GLU A 389 -51.87 -75.05 -17.49
C GLU A 389 -51.48 -74.79 -16.04
N ARG A 390 -51.69 -75.76 -15.14
CA ARG A 390 -51.24 -75.66 -13.74
C ARG A 390 -49.72 -75.51 -13.62
N ALA A 391 -48.95 -76.21 -14.45
CA ALA A 391 -47.48 -76.09 -14.49
C ALA A 391 -47.03 -74.70 -14.97
N VAL A 392 -47.66 -74.16 -16.02
CA VAL A 392 -47.38 -72.81 -16.53
C VAL A 392 -47.77 -71.74 -15.51
N GLU A 393 -48.91 -71.88 -14.83
CA GLU A 393 -49.31 -70.96 -13.76
C GLU A 393 -48.34 -71.02 -12.57
N ALA A 394 -47.88 -72.21 -12.19
CA ALA A 394 -46.88 -72.38 -11.15
C ALA A 394 -45.55 -71.71 -11.54
N GLN A 395 -45.13 -71.82 -12.81
CA GLN A 395 -43.93 -71.14 -13.32
C GLN A 395 -44.10 -69.61 -13.31
N ARG A 396 -45.25 -69.09 -13.78
CA ARG A 396 -45.55 -67.65 -13.74
C ARG A 396 -45.56 -67.10 -12.31
N ARG A 397 -46.05 -67.86 -11.34
CA ARG A 397 -46.00 -67.50 -9.91
C ARG A 397 -44.57 -67.43 -9.38
N LYS A 398 -43.70 -68.39 -9.77
CA LYS A 398 -42.27 -68.37 -9.42
C LYS A 398 -41.55 -67.17 -10.03
N GLU A 399 -41.75 -66.90 -11.32
CA GLU A 399 -41.15 -65.75 -12.01
C GLU A 399 -41.64 -64.41 -11.42
N ALA A 400 -42.93 -64.31 -11.08
CA ALA A 400 -43.47 -63.13 -10.40
C ALA A 400 -42.87 -62.94 -8.99
N ALA A 401 -42.65 -64.03 -8.24
CA ALA A 401 -42.00 -63.98 -6.94
C ALA A 401 -40.52 -63.56 -7.06
N GLU A 402 -39.80 -64.07 -8.06
CA GLU A 402 -38.42 -63.65 -8.33
C GLU A 402 -38.31 -62.17 -8.72
N LEU A 403 -39.23 -61.68 -9.55
CA LEU A 403 -39.27 -60.25 -9.91
C LEU A 403 -39.55 -59.37 -8.70
N ARG A 404 -40.46 -59.79 -7.81
CA ARG A 404 -40.72 -59.09 -6.54
C ARG A 404 -39.49 -59.11 -5.63
N ALA A 405 -38.79 -60.23 -5.50
CA ALA A 405 -37.55 -60.32 -4.73
C ALA A 405 -36.44 -59.43 -5.30
N LYS A 406 -36.29 -59.39 -6.64
CA LYS A 406 -35.33 -58.50 -7.32
C LYS A 406 -35.70 -57.01 -7.14
N ALA A 407 -36.99 -56.67 -7.12
CA ALA A 407 -37.45 -55.32 -6.83
C ALA A 407 -37.15 -54.91 -5.38
N ALA A 408 -37.46 -55.77 -4.41
CA ALA A 408 -37.14 -55.55 -2.99
C ALA A 408 -35.63 -55.37 -2.75
N LEU A 409 -34.78 -56.18 -3.42
CA LEU A 409 -33.32 -56.02 -3.35
C LEU A 409 -32.86 -54.66 -3.90
N LYS A 410 -33.47 -54.17 -4.99
CA LYS A 410 -33.15 -52.85 -5.55
C LYS A 410 -33.56 -51.72 -4.61
N GLU A 411 -34.69 -51.84 -3.93
CA GLU A 411 -35.14 -50.88 -2.92
C GLU A 411 -34.22 -50.86 -1.70
N LEU A 412 -33.82 -52.03 -1.19
CA LEU A 412 -32.85 -52.13 -0.09
C LEU A 412 -31.49 -51.50 -0.47
N LYS A 413 -31.00 -51.73 -1.69
CA LYS A 413 -29.78 -51.08 -2.18
C LYS A 413 -29.91 -49.56 -2.25
N ARG A 414 -31.07 -49.04 -2.68
CA ARG A 414 -31.33 -47.59 -2.70
C ARG A 414 -31.41 -47.02 -1.28
N ALA A 415 -32.05 -47.71 -0.35
CA ALA A 415 -32.11 -47.32 1.06
C ALA A 415 -30.71 -47.24 1.68
N ALA A 416 -29.87 -48.26 1.46
CA ALA A 416 -28.49 -48.27 1.95
C ALA A 416 -27.63 -47.14 1.36
N VAL A 417 -27.80 -46.81 0.08
CA VAL A 417 -27.09 -45.67 -0.54
C VAL A 417 -27.55 -44.33 0.06
N ASN A 418 -28.86 -44.17 0.29
CA ASN A 418 -29.39 -42.97 0.93
C ASN A 418 -28.89 -42.82 2.37
N GLU A 419 -28.84 -43.91 3.14
CA GLU A 419 -28.31 -43.91 4.50
C GLU A 419 -26.82 -43.54 4.53
N ALA A 420 -26.01 -44.09 3.61
CA ALA A 420 -24.61 -43.72 3.44
C ALA A 420 -24.45 -42.23 3.08
N HIS A 421 -25.34 -41.68 2.24
CA HIS A 421 -25.34 -40.26 1.92
C HIS A 421 -25.63 -39.40 3.15
N THR A 422 -26.65 -39.75 3.94
CA THR A 422 -26.99 -39.01 5.18
C THR A 422 -25.87 -39.07 6.22
N MET A 423 -25.19 -40.21 6.34
CA MET A 423 -24.03 -40.33 7.24
C MET A 423 -22.87 -39.45 6.80
N HIS A 424 -22.60 -39.38 5.49
CA HIS A 424 -21.55 -38.54 4.95
C HIS A 424 -21.89 -37.03 5.04
N GLU A 425 -23.15 -36.65 4.88
CA GLU A 425 -23.61 -35.28 5.14
C GLU A 425 -23.47 -34.91 6.63
N ALA A 426 -23.79 -35.82 7.54
CA ALA A 426 -23.60 -35.61 8.98
C ALA A 426 -22.10 -35.45 9.33
N GLN A 427 -21.22 -36.25 8.72
CA GLN A 427 -19.77 -36.12 8.89
C GLN A 427 -19.26 -34.77 8.37
N ARG A 428 -19.68 -34.36 7.17
CA ARG A 428 -19.36 -33.03 6.63
C ARG A 428 -19.87 -31.91 7.53
N GLY A 429 -21.08 -32.04 8.06
CA GLY A 429 -21.65 -31.08 9.02
C GLY A 429 -20.79 -30.96 10.28
N HIS A 430 -20.31 -32.09 10.82
CA HIS A 430 -19.43 -32.10 11.99
C HIS A 430 -18.04 -31.49 11.71
N GLU A 431 -17.47 -31.74 10.53
CA GLU A 431 -16.21 -31.12 10.10
C GLU A 431 -16.35 -29.60 9.93
N LEU A 432 -17.44 -29.14 9.31
CA LEU A 432 -17.74 -27.71 9.19
C LEU A 432 -17.93 -27.06 10.55
N ALA A 433 -18.61 -27.72 11.49
CA ALA A 433 -18.74 -27.22 12.87
C ALA A 433 -17.37 -27.07 13.56
N LYS A 434 -16.48 -28.06 13.43
CA LYS A 434 -15.09 -27.96 13.95
C LYS A 434 -14.31 -26.83 13.29
N GLN A 435 -14.48 -26.61 12.00
CA GLN A 435 -13.83 -25.51 11.29
C GLN A 435 -14.34 -24.14 11.76
N LEU A 436 -15.65 -24.02 12.03
CA LEU A 436 -16.24 -22.80 12.58
C LEU A 436 -15.73 -22.53 14.00
N GLU A 437 -15.67 -23.54 14.86
CA GLU A 437 -15.11 -23.41 16.21
C GLU A 437 -13.62 -23.02 16.20
N ALA A 438 -12.83 -23.61 15.28
CA ALA A 438 -11.44 -23.22 15.05
C ALA A 438 -11.30 -21.78 14.51
N ALA A 439 -12.25 -21.31 13.69
CA ALA A 439 -12.28 -19.94 13.21
C ALA A 439 -12.66 -18.94 14.33
N GLU A 440 -13.61 -19.31 15.19
CA GLU A 440 -14.02 -18.51 16.34
C GLU A 440 -12.92 -18.37 17.39
N SER A 441 -12.23 -19.46 17.72
CA SER A 441 -11.07 -19.43 18.63
C SER A 441 -9.97 -18.53 18.10
N ARG A 442 -9.59 -18.65 16.82
CA ARG A 442 -8.65 -17.72 16.16
C ARG A 442 -9.13 -16.26 16.20
N SER A 443 -10.42 -16.02 16.01
CA SER A 443 -11.01 -14.68 16.12
C SER A 443 -10.90 -14.11 17.54
N ARG A 444 -11.15 -14.93 18.57
CA ARG A 444 -10.98 -14.55 19.98
C ARG A 444 -9.52 -14.27 20.31
N GLU A 445 -8.58 -15.09 19.86
CA GLU A 445 -7.14 -14.85 20.02
C GLU A 445 -6.69 -13.53 19.37
N VAL A 446 -7.17 -13.23 18.16
CA VAL A 446 -6.85 -11.96 17.49
C VAL A 446 -7.42 -10.77 18.26
N LYS A 447 -8.64 -10.89 18.81
CA LYS A 447 -9.22 -9.85 19.68
C LYS A 447 -8.41 -9.66 20.96
N GLN A 448 -8.00 -10.75 21.62
CA GLN A 448 -7.16 -10.70 22.81
C GLN A 448 -5.79 -10.09 22.53
N LYS A 449 -5.13 -10.47 21.41
CA LYS A 449 -3.86 -9.86 20.97
C LYS A 449 -4.01 -8.36 20.72
N LYS A 450 -5.09 -7.93 20.05
CA LYS A 450 -5.37 -6.50 19.85
C LYS A 450 -5.62 -5.76 21.16
N GLN A 451 -6.31 -6.37 22.12
CA GLN A 451 -6.53 -5.78 23.45
C GLN A 451 -5.20 -5.67 24.22
N ALA A 452 -4.35 -6.70 24.16
CA ALA A 452 -3.01 -6.67 24.76
C ALA A 452 -2.12 -5.60 24.13
N GLU A 453 -2.09 -5.49 22.80
CA GLU A 453 -1.33 -4.46 22.07
C GLU A 453 -1.83 -3.04 22.41
N LEU A 454 -3.14 -2.84 22.57
CA LEU A 454 -3.70 -1.57 23.02
C LEU A 454 -3.31 -1.26 24.47
N ALA A 455 -3.32 -2.25 25.36
CA ALA A 455 -2.88 -2.09 26.74
C ALA A 455 -1.39 -1.73 26.82
N GLU A 456 -0.54 -2.39 26.03
CA GLU A 456 0.89 -2.10 25.93
C GLU A 456 1.14 -0.69 25.39
N ARG A 457 0.44 -0.28 24.32
CA ARG A 457 0.52 1.09 23.80
C ARG A 457 0.07 2.14 24.81
N LEU A 458 -0.93 1.84 25.64
CA LEU A 458 -1.36 2.74 26.71
C LEU A 458 -0.31 2.82 27.82
N ALA A 459 0.32 1.71 28.19
CA ALA A 459 1.43 1.68 29.13
C ALA A 459 2.65 2.47 28.61
N GLU A 460 3.02 2.29 27.34
CA GLU A 460 4.10 3.04 26.70
C GLU A 460 3.80 4.55 26.66
N ARG A 461 2.55 4.93 26.38
CA ARG A 461 2.12 6.34 26.44
C ARG A 461 2.20 6.92 27.85
N ARG A 462 1.96 6.12 28.90
CA ARG A 462 2.14 6.56 30.29
C ARG A 462 3.61 6.79 30.59
N LEU A 463 4.48 5.83 30.24
CA LEU A 463 5.93 5.96 30.43
C LEU A 463 6.48 7.22 29.73
N ARG A 464 6.08 7.47 28.48
CA ARG A 464 6.49 8.69 27.75
C ARG A 464 5.98 9.98 28.39
N ARG A 465 4.82 9.96 29.05
CA ARG A 465 4.31 11.14 29.78
C ARG A 465 5.12 11.39 31.05
N ASP A 466 5.49 10.33 31.75
CA ASP A 466 6.33 10.40 32.95
C ASP A 466 7.73 10.92 32.60
N ASP A 467 8.34 10.43 31.51
CA ASP A 467 9.62 10.95 31.00
C ASP A 467 9.57 12.44 30.65
N VAL A 468 8.45 12.90 30.07
CA VAL A 468 8.25 14.31 29.75
C VAL A 468 8.07 15.13 31.03
N ALA A 469 7.32 14.63 32.01
CA ALA A 469 7.14 15.27 33.31
C ALA A 469 8.50 15.42 34.04
N ASP A 470 9.30 14.36 34.10
CA ASP A 470 10.64 14.37 34.66
C ASP A 470 11.57 15.38 33.96
N ASN A 471 11.48 15.47 32.63
CA ASN A 471 12.29 16.42 31.87
C ASN A 471 11.85 17.87 32.14
N VAL A 472 10.54 18.12 32.23
CA VAL A 472 9.98 19.41 32.62
C VAL A 472 10.43 19.79 34.03
N GLU A 473 10.42 18.87 34.98
CA GLU A 473 10.96 19.09 36.33
C GLU A 473 12.45 19.43 36.31
N ARG A 474 13.27 18.70 35.53
CA ARG A 474 14.71 19.01 35.38
C ARG A 474 14.91 20.41 34.81
N ILE A 475 14.11 20.83 33.84
CA ILE A 475 14.15 22.18 33.27
C ILE A 475 13.77 23.22 34.34
N HIS A 476 12.71 22.98 35.12
CA HIS A 476 12.31 23.87 36.21
C HIS A 476 13.39 23.99 37.28
N ARG A 477 14.02 22.89 37.69
CA ARG A 477 15.15 22.90 38.63
C ARG A 477 16.35 23.67 38.05
N ALA A 478 16.68 23.46 36.77
CA ALA A 478 17.75 24.21 36.12
C ALA A 478 17.44 25.72 36.04
N GLN A 479 16.18 26.10 35.81
CA GLN A 479 15.73 27.49 35.82
C GLN A 479 15.75 28.10 37.22
N SER A 480 15.35 27.35 38.26
CA SER A 480 15.41 27.85 39.64
C SER A 480 16.84 28.13 40.07
N TYR A 481 17.80 27.25 39.75
CA TYR A 481 19.22 27.51 39.99
C TYR A 481 19.73 28.74 39.24
N LYS A 482 19.32 28.95 37.98
CA LYS A 482 19.66 30.16 37.23
C LYS A 482 19.09 31.43 37.87
N ARG A 483 17.84 31.40 38.32
CA ARG A 483 17.21 32.53 39.02
C ARG A 483 17.93 32.84 40.32
N ALA A 484 18.20 31.82 41.15
CA ALA A 484 18.95 31.97 42.39
C ALA A 484 20.36 32.54 42.15
N ALA A 485 21.06 32.11 41.10
CA ALA A 485 22.37 32.65 40.74
C ALA A 485 22.30 34.12 40.27
N ILE A 486 21.25 34.51 39.54
CA ILE A 486 21.02 35.91 39.14
C ILE A 486 20.73 36.76 40.38
N GLU A 487 19.86 36.31 41.27
CA GLU A 487 19.52 37.00 42.51
C GLU A 487 20.74 37.19 43.42
N ALA A 488 21.58 36.16 43.57
CA ALA A 488 22.83 36.26 44.32
C ALA A 488 23.79 37.28 43.70
N ASN A 489 23.87 37.37 42.37
CA ASN A 489 24.70 38.35 41.68
C ASN A 489 24.16 39.78 41.84
N ILE A 490 22.83 39.96 41.81
CA ILE A 490 22.19 41.25 42.08
C ILE A 490 22.52 41.69 43.52
N ARG A 491 22.31 40.83 44.52
CA ARG A 491 22.67 41.13 45.92
C ARG A 491 24.14 41.51 46.07
N ALA A 492 25.06 40.75 45.47
CA ALA A 492 26.49 41.05 45.52
C ALA A 492 26.85 42.38 44.82
N LYS A 493 26.09 42.81 43.80
CA LYS A 493 26.27 44.13 43.17
C LYS A 493 25.73 45.24 44.05
N ASP A 494 24.58 45.03 44.67
CA ASP A 494 23.96 45.99 45.57
C ASP A 494 24.87 46.23 46.78
N GLU A 495 25.38 45.17 47.42
CA GLU A 495 26.37 45.24 48.50
C GLU A 495 27.64 46.01 48.08
N ARG A 496 28.16 45.76 46.87
CA ARG A 496 29.31 46.53 46.35
C ARG A 496 28.97 48.00 46.10
N SER A 497 27.74 48.28 45.66
CA SER A 497 27.28 49.64 45.42
C SER A 497 27.09 50.40 46.74
N GLU A 498 26.56 49.75 47.77
CA GLU A 498 26.42 50.27 49.12
C GLU A 498 27.79 50.50 49.77
N ALA A 499 28.71 49.53 49.65
CA ALA A 499 30.08 49.70 50.12
C ALA A 499 30.80 50.89 49.43
N ARG A 500 30.53 51.13 48.13
CA ARG A 500 31.03 52.32 47.43
C ARG A 500 30.39 53.61 47.94
N ARG A 501 29.07 53.61 48.19
CA ARG A 501 28.36 54.76 48.79
C ARG A 501 28.92 55.07 50.18
N GLN A 502 29.03 54.08 51.06
CA GLN A 502 29.62 54.23 52.39
C GLN A 502 31.06 54.76 52.32
N ARG A 503 31.90 54.26 51.40
CA ARG A 503 33.25 54.80 51.19
C ARG A 503 33.23 56.25 50.70
N SER A 504 32.34 56.60 49.80
CA SER A 504 32.20 57.98 49.30
C SER A 504 31.68 58.92 50.38
N GLU A 505 30.73 58.47 51.20
CA GLU A 505 30.20 59.20 52.35
C GLU A 505 31.30 59.41 53.39
N ALA A 506 32.04 58.36 53.75
CA ALA A 506 33.18 58.43 54.66
C ALA A 506 34.29 59.37 54.13
N ALA A 507 34.61 59.31 52.84
CA ALA A 507 35.57 60.23 52.22
C ALA A 507 35.07 61.68 52.27
N SER A 508 33.78 61.92 51.98
CA SER A 508 33.19 63.26 52.05
C SER A 508 33.14 63.78 53.50
N ALA A 509 32.87 62.91 54.48
CA ALA A 509 32.88 63.24 55.90
C ALA A 509 34.31 63.58 56.37
N ALA A 510 35.32 62.82 55.94
CA ALA A 510 36.73 63.10 56.21
C ALA A 510 37.17 64.44 55.59
N GLN A 511 36.72 64.76 54.37
CA GLN A 511 36.97 66.06 53.75
C GLN A 511 36.34 67.21 54.54
N ARG A 512 35.07 67.07 54.97
CA ARG A 512 34.41 68.07 55.83
C ARG A 512 35.13 68.24 57.16
N ALA A 513 35.61 67.14 57.77
CA ALA A 513 36.38 67.19 59.01
C ALA A 513 37.73 67.91 58.82
N MET A 514 38.45 67.66 57.72
CA MET A 514 39.67 68.38 57.38
C MET A 514 39.41 69.87 57.12
N GLN A 515 38.33 70.22 56.41
CA GLN A 515 37.95 71.61 56.19
C GLN A 515 37.60 72.32 57.51
N ALA A 516 36.84 71.66 58.39
CA ALA A 516 36.53 72.18 59.71
C ALA A 516 37.80 72.39 60.56
N ALA A 517 38.75 71.45 60.53
CA ALA A 517 40.03 71.59 61.22
C ALA A 517 40.87 72.74 60.64
N ARG A 518 40.86 72.93 59.32
CA ARG A 518 41.53 74.07 58.66
C ARG A 518 40.89 75.40 59.07
N ILE A 519 39.56 75.47 59.11
CA ILE A 519 38.83 76.67 59.58
C ILE A 519 39.20 76.97 61.03
N ARG A 520 39.22 75.95 61.92
CA ARG A 520 39.64 76.12 63.32
C ARG A 520 41.07 76.65 63.44
N ARG A 521 42.01 76.11 62.66
CA ARG A 521 43.41 76.57 62.67
C ARG A 521 43.54 78.00 62.14
N VAL A 522 42.77 78.37 61.12
CA VAL A 522 42.71 79.76 60.64
C VAL A 522 42.14 80.67 61.71
N ALA A 523 41.06 80.27 62.39
CA ALA A 523 40.49 81.02 63.51
C ALA A 523 41.51 81.19 64.66
N GLU A 524 42.21 80.13 65.07
CA GLU A 524 43.26 80.21 66.08
C GLU A 524 44.43 81.13 65.68
N MET A 525 44.83 81.11 64.40
CA MET A 525 45.84 82.03 63.88
C MET A 525 45.34 83.48 63.86
N GLN A 526 44.07 83.69 63.53
CA GLN A 526 43.43 85.00 63.55
C GLN A 526 43.34 85.54 64.98
N ASP A 527 42.93 84.71 65.94
CA ASP A 527 42.88 85.05 67.36
C ASP A 527 44.27 85.41 67.90
N ARG A 528 45.32 84.70 67.46
CA ARG A 528 46.72 85.04 67.79
C ARG A 528 47.14 86.38 67.20
N LEU A 529 46.85 86.61 65.92
CA LEU A 529 47.14 87.89 65.26
C LEU A 529 46.38 89.04 65.94
N ASP A 530 45.11 88.85 66.30
CA ASP A 530 44.31 89.84 67.01
C ASP A 530 44.83 90.08 68.44
N ALA A 531 45.31 89.04 69.12
CA ALA A 531 45.98 89.17 70.42
C ALA A 531 47.31 89.92 70.31
N GLU A 532 48.13 89.65 69.29
CA GLU A 532 49.37 90.38 68.98
C GLU A 532 49.08 91.84 68.63
N MET A 533 48.07 92.10 67.80
CA MET A 533 47.61 93.46 67.47
C MET A 533 47.13 94.21 68.72
N ARG A 534 46.42 93.54 69.63
CA ARG A 534 46.04 94.12 70.93
C ARG A 534 47.26 94.41 71.80
N GLN A 535 48.26 93.53 71.83
CA GLN A 535 49.52 93.76 72.55
C GLN A 535 50.31 94.93 71.96
N LEU A 536 50.35 95.07 70.64
CA LEU A 536 50.96 96.20 69.94
C LEU A 536 50.16 97.50 70.10
N SER A 537 48.84 97.43 70.30
CA SER A 537 47.99 98.61 70.54
C SER A 537 48.07 99.17 71.97
N VAL A 538 48.69 98.45 72.92
CA VAL A 538 48.83 98.91 74.33
C VAL A 538 50.03 99.85 74.52
N SER A 539 50.90 99.99 73.52
CA SER A 539 52.03 100.93 73.54
C SER A 539 51.91 102.02 72.46
N SER A 540 50.79 102.75 72.44
CA SER A 540 50.77 104.09 71.82
C SER A 540 49.61 104.91 72.39
N PRO A 541 49.89 105.99 73.15
CA PRO A 541 48.85 106.83 73.71
C PRO A 541 48.35 107.85 72.66
N LYS A 542 47.03 108.05 72.67
CA LYS A 542 46.37 109.34 72.39
C LYS A 542 46.56 109.91 70.97
N ALA A 543 45.58 109.67 70.10
CA ALA A 543 45.26 110.60 69.01
C ALA A 543 43.76 110.56 68.68
N ALA A 544 43.23 111.76 68.43
CA ALA A 544 41.83 112.17 68.40
C ALA A 544 40.99 111.59 67.24
N PRO A 545 39.65 111.59 67.36
CA PRO A 545 38.75 111.29 66.24
C PRO A 545 38.66 112.49 65.29
N PRO A 546 38.56 112.26 63.97
CA PRO A 546 37.46 112.91 63.25
C PRO A 546 36.90 112.15 62.01
N ALA A 547 35.74 112.65 61.59
CA ALA A 547 35.22 112.72 60.22
C ALA A 547 34.42 111.53 59.65
N LYS A 548 33.09 111.69 59.74
CA LYS A 548 32.11 111.23 58.75
C LYS A 548 32.46 111.81 57.36
N PRO A 549 32.35 111.01 56.29
CA PRO A 549 31.33 111.21 55.26
C PRO A 549 30.77 109.83 54.82
N SER A 550 29.72 109.62 54.05
CA SER A 550 28.65 110.36 53.38
C SER A 550 27.70 109.24 52.86
N PRO A 551 26.39 109.46 52.77
CA PRO A 551 25.41 108.43 52.43
C PRO A 551 25.21 108.35 50.91
N HIS A 552 25.44 107.17 50.31
CA HIS A 552 24.96 106.89 48.97
C HIS A 552 24.39 105.47 48.83
N ALA A 553 23.21 105.45 48.22
CA ALA A 553 22.62 104.37 47.44
C ALA A 553 21.98 103.20 48.21
N LEU A 554 20.77 103.46 48.73
CA LEU A 554 19.66 102.51 48.59
C LEU A 554 19.40 102.26 47.10
N ILE A 555 19.53 101.01 46.66
CA ILE A 555 18.92 100.50 45.42
C ILE A 555 18.24 99.17 45.75
N ASP A 556 16.91 99.23 45.73
CA ASP A 556 15.96 98.13 45.53
C ASP A 556 16.18 97.55 44.10
N PRO A 557 15.96 96.25 43.82
CA PRO A 557 14.58 95.87 43.54
C PRO A 557 14.19 94.43 43.94
N ARG A 558 12.99 94.32 44.53
CA ARG A 558 11.85 93.52 44.04
C ARG A 558 12.10 92.68 42.77
N LEU A 559 11.79 91.38 42.82
CA LEU A 559 10.64 90.77 42.13
C LEU A 559 10.70 89.23 42.14
N VAL A 560 9.49 88.67 42.26
CA VAL A 560 9.05 87.29 41.94
C VAL A 560 9.20 86.23 43.03
N ALA A 561 8.26 86.31 43.98
CA ALA A 561 7.53 85.14 44.45
C ALA A 561 6.67 84.58 43.30
N VAL A 562 6.72 83.28 43.00
CA VAL A 562 5.56 82.52 42.50
C VAL A 562 5.63 81.09 43.03
N ALA A 563 4.51 80.70 43.62
CA ALA A 563 4.20 79.42 44.23
C ALA A 563 3.78 78.35 43.20
N THR A 564 3.84 77.09 43.65
CA THR A 564 2.90 75.99 43.37
C THR A 564 2.51 75.63 41.92
N GLY A 565 2.69 74.34 41.59
CA GLY A 565 1.61 73.58 40.95
C GLY A 565 1.94 72.81 39.67
N ALA A 566 1.72 71.48 39.75
CA ALA A 566 1.15 70.60 38.73
C ALA A 566 1.92 70.27 37.41
N SER A 567 2.03 68.95 37.16
CA SER A 567 2.13 68.30 35.83
C SER A 567 0.89 68.61 34.94
N PRO A 568 0.72 68.18 33.65
CA PRO A 568 1.48 67.22 32.82
C PRO A 568 1.61 67.53 31.28
N ARG A 569 2.27 66.60 30.54
CA ARG A 569 2.04 66.15 29.12
C ARG A 569 2.33 67.06 27.88
N ARG A 570 2.89 66.37 26.86
CA ARG A 570 2.76 66.52 25.38
C ARG A 570 3.51 67.65 24.63
N ARG A 571 4.50 67.27 23.80
CA ARG A 571 4.48 67.26 22.31
C ARG A 571 5.86 66.79 21.78
N VAL A 572 5.91 65.78 20.91
CA VAL A 572 6.00 65.87 19.44
C VAL A 572 7.18 66.74 18.96
N GLY A 573 8.18 66.09 18.37
CA GLY A 573 9.33 66.73 17.73
C GLY A 573 9.93 65.81 16.67
N ALA A 574 9.21 65.70 15.55
CA ALA A 574 9.73 65.17 14.30
C ALA A 574 10.64 66.20 13.62
N GLY A 575 11.61 65.71 12.85
CA GLY A 575 12.17 66.41 11.70
C GLY A 575 13.36 67.32 11.98
N ARG A 576 14.53 66.91 11.50
CA ARG A 576 15.48 67.87 10.93
C ARG A 576 16.14 67.30 9.67
N PRO A 577 16.03 68.00 8.53
CA PRO A 577 16.70 67.66 7.27
C PRO A 577 18.07 68.34 7.20
N SER A 578 18.98 67.82 6.37
CA SER A 578 20.11 68.62 5.87
C SER A 578 20.53 68.15 4.48
N SER A 579 20.26 69.02 3.52
CA SER A 579 20.73 69.05 2.14
C SER A 579 22.24 69.35 2.06
N ALA A 580 22.83 68.93 0.93
CA ALA A 580 24.16 69.23 0.36
C ALA A 580 24.38 70.77 0.11
N PRO A 581 25.46 71.32 -0.55
CA PRO A 581 26.44 70.73 -1.50
C PRO A 581 27.88 71.38 -1.42
N PRO A 582 28.66 71.62 -2.53
CA PRO A 582 29.48 70.70 -3.34
C PRO A 582 30.99 71.11 -3.45
N SER A 583 31.86 70.26 -4.02
CA SER A 583 33.01 70.76 -4.82
C SER A 583 33.53 69.75 -5.85
N ARG A 584 33.81 70.29 -7.04
CA ARG A 584 34.44 69.70 -8.23
C ARG A 584 35.96 69.98 -8.17
N GLY A 585 36.79 69.05 -8.65
CA GLY A 585 38.19 69.31 -9.00
C GLY A 585 38.79 68.17 -9.83
N LYS A 586 39.20 68.48 -11.07
CA LYS A 586 39.77 67.58 -12.10
C LYS A 586 41.31 67.51 -12.01
N ALA A 587 41.86 66.29 -12.08
CA ALA A 587 43.01 65.76 -12.91
C ALA A 587 44.39 66.49 -12.97
N PRO A 588 45.46 65.92 -13.58
CA PRO A 588 46.04 64.54 -13.61
C PRO A 588 47.59 64.50 -13.38
N SER A 589 48.24 63.32 -13.28
CA SER A 589 49.56 63.02 -13.92
C SER A 589 50.16 61.64 -13.53
N ALA A 590 50.52 60.87 -14.57
CA ALA A 590 51.65 59.96 -14.80
C ALA A 590 52.10 58.84 -13.80
N ALA A 591 52.32 57.68 -14.43
CA ALA A 591 52.85 56.38 -13.98
C ALA A 591 54.41 56.39 -13.75
N PRO A 592 55.18 55.27 -13.59
CA PRO A 592 54.82 53.83 -13.70
C PRO A 592 55.53 52.83 -12.74
N SER A 593 55.19 51.55 -12.95
CA SER A 593 55.99 50.34 -12.69
C SER A 593 55.79 49.63 -11.33
N GLY A 594 55.54 48.32 -11.42
CA GLY A 594 55.36 47.43 -10.27
C GLY A 594 54.48 46.24 -10.62
N GLY A 595 54.80 45.55 -11.72
CA GLY A 595 54.10 44.36 -12.14
C GLY A 595 54.41 43.16 -11.24
N HIS A 596 53.37 42.58 -10.64
CA HIS A 596 53.36 41.16 -10.32
C HIS A 596 51.99 40.58 -10.67
N LYS A 597 52.02 39.66 -11.64
CA LYS A 597 50.89 38.91 -12.20
C LYS A 597 50.14 38.12 -11.10
N PRO A 598 48.80 38.15 -11.06
CA PRO A 598 48.03 37.13 -10.36
C PRO A 598 47.87 35.92 -11.28
N GLN A 599 48.31 34.75 -10.82
CA GLN A 599 48.06 33.49 -11.50
C GLN A 599 46.57 33.16 -11.41
N GLN A 600 46.02 32.89 -12.58
CA GLN A 600 44.66 32.46 -12.86
C GLN A 600 44.32 31.18 -12.08
N SER A 601 43.28 31.25 -11.25
CA SER A 601 42.43 30.09 -10.94
C SER A 601 41.04 30.39 -11.47
N HIS A 602 40.54 29.47 -12.29
CA HIS A 602 39.33 29.52 -13.09
C HIS A 602 38.13 30.22 -12.43
N GLY A 603 37.53 31.14 -13.19
CA GLY A 603 36.37 31.92 -12.82
C GLY A 603 35.12 31.08 -12.59
N ALA A 604 34.62 31.10 -11.36
CA ALA A 604 33.19 31.15 -11.13
C ALA A 604 32.74 32.60 -11.36
N PRO A 605 31.65 32.87 -12.11
CA PRO A 605 31.17 34.22 -12.29
C PRO A 605 30.83 34.82 -10.91
N PRO A 606 31.11 36.11 -10.68
CA PRO A 606 30.71 36.76 -9.45
C PRO A 606 29.19 36.66 -9.37
N ALA A 607 28.69 35.95 -8.35
CA ALA A 607 27.27 35.95 -8.02
C ALA A 607 26.90 37.40 -7.71
N ALA A 608 26.39 38.09 -8.73
CA ALA A 608 25.77 39.39 -8.59
C ALA A 608 24.78 39.25 -7.45
N ARG A 609 24.97 40.02 -6.38
CA ARG A 609 24.06 40.05 -5.24
C ARG A 609 22.77 40.67 -5.75
N THR A 610 21.91 39.85 -6.35
CA THR A 610 20.53 40.20 -6.66
C THR A 610 19.92 40.66 -5.36
N SER A 611 19.41 41.89 -5.37
CA SER A 611 18.86 42.50 -4.17
C SER A 611 17.70 41.65 -3.67
N ILE A 612 17.38 41.75 -2.37
CA ILE A 612 16.22 41.04 -1.82
C ILE A 612 14.97 41.40 -2.64
N ALA A 613 14.83 42.64 -3.11
CA ALA A 613 13.72 43.04 -3.98
C ALA A 613 13.66 42.24 -5.30
N ASP A 614 14.80 41.99 -5.96
CA ASP A 614 14.87 41.24 -7.22
C ASP A 614 14.49 39.76 -7.04
N ARG A 615 14.82 39.17 -5.88
CA ARG A 615 14.44 37.78 -5.56
C ARG A 615 12.94 37.63 -5.32
N TRP A 616 12.32 38.62 -4.68
CA TRP A 616 10.88 38.61 -4.46
C TRP A 616 10.11 38.89 -5.76
N ALA A 617 10.64 39.75 -6.63
CA ALA A 617 10.09 39.98 -7.97
C ALA A 617 10.16 38.70 -8.83
N SER A 618 11.32 38.04 -8.88
CA SER A 618 11.51 36.77 -9.59
C SER A 618 10.61 35.64 -9.04
N SER A 619 10.43 35.56 -7.72
CA SER A 619 9.49 34.61 -7.11
C SER A 619 8.03 34.89 -7.48
N ALA A 620 7.62 36.16 -7.56
CA ALA A 620 6.26 36.53 -7.95
C ALA A 620 5.99 36.27 -9.44
N GLU A 621 7.01 36.44 -10.30
CA GLU A 621 6.94 36.09 -11.72
C GLU A 621 6.84 34.57 -11.93
N MET A 622 7.64 33.78 -11.19
CA MET A 622 7.52 32.31 -11.19
C MET A 622 6.13 31.85 -10.75
N GLU A 623 5.59 32.46 -9.69
CA GLU A 623 4.25 32.09 -9.20
C GLU A 623 3.15 32.45 -10.21
N ARG A 624 3.26 33.58 -10.91
CA ARG A 624 2.34 33.96 -11.99
C ARG A 624 2.43 32.99 -13.17
N LEU A 625 3.64 32.61 -13.58
CA LEU A 625 3.86 31.64 -14.66
C LEU A 625 3.28 30.27 -14.29
N ALA A 626 3.55 29.78 -13.08
CA ALA A 626 3.02 28.51 -12.59
C ALA A 626 1.48 28.49 -12.55
N ARG A 627 0.84 29.59 -12.11
CA ARG A 627 -0.62 29.71 -12.13
C ARG A 627 -1.18 29.66 -13.54
N HIS A 628 -0.57 30.38 -14.49
CA HIS A 628 -1.00 30.37 -15.89
C HIS A 628 -0.84 28.99 -16.56
N GLN A 629 0.27 28.31 -16.29
CA GLN A 629 0.53 26.96 -16.78
C GLN A 629 -0.44 25.92 -16.21
N ASN A 630 -0.76 26.02 -14.92
CA ASN A 630 -1.76 25.16 -14.29
C ASN A 630 -3.16 25.40 -14.89
N GLU A 631 -3.53 26.66 -15.15
CA GLU A 631 -4.79 26.99 -15.78
C GLU A 631 -4.89 26.42 -17.21
N MET A 632 -3.81 26.48 -17.98
CA MET A 632 -3.75 25.87 -19.32
C MET A 632 -3.92 24.34 -19.28
N LEU A 633 -3.27 23.67 -18.32
CA LEU A 633 -3.42 22.21 -18.13
C LEU A 633 -4.85 21.83 -17.70
N LEU A 634 -5.47 22.63 -16.83
CA LEU A 634 -6.86 22.41 -16.42
C LEU A 634 -7.82 22.54 -17.62
N ARG A 635 -7.67 23.58 -18.44
CA ARG A 635 -8.48 23.74 -19.66
C ARG A 635 -8.27 22.61 -20.66
N ALA A 636 -7.06 22.07 -20.76
CA ALA A 636 -6.78 20.92 -21.62
C ALA A 636 -7.45 19.64 -21.10
N LEU A 637 -7.46 19.44 -19.77
CA LEU A 637 -8.14 18.31 -19.14
C LEU A 637 -9.67 18.40 -19.27
N GLU A 638 -10.24 19.60 -19.11
CA GLU A 638 -11.68 19.83 -19.28
C GLU A 638 -12.14 19.48 -20.70
N ARG A 639 -11.42 19.95 -21.73
CA ARG A 639 -11.70 19.60 -23.13
C ARG A 639 -11.60 18.10 -23.40
N GLU A 640 -10.66 17.42 -22.75
CA GLU A 640 -10.52 15.98 -22.93
C GLU A 640 -11.61 15.21 -22.21
N GLN A 641 -12.09 15.71 -21.06
CA GLN A 641 -13.24 15.16 -20.36
C GLN A 641 -14.52 15.32 -21.18
N GLU A 642 -14.73 16.46 -21.83
CA GLU A 642 -15.86 16.67 -22.76
C GLU A 642 -15.83 15.67 -23.91
N ARG A 643 -14.66 15.48 -24.53
CA ARG A 643 -14.46 14.46 -25.58
C ARG A 643 -14.70 13.05 -25.07
N GLU A 644 -14.28 12.73 -23.85
CA GLU A 644 -14.51 11.41 -23.27
C GLU A 644 -16.02 11.13 -23.08
N ILE A 645 -16.79 12.12 -22.66
CA ILE A 645 -18.25 12.04 -22.59
C ILE A 645 -18.85 11.81 -24.00
N GLU A 646 -18.33 12.47 -25.04
CA GLU A 646 -18.75 12.22 -26.43
C GLU A 646 -18.41 10.80 -26.89
N ARG A 647 -17.23 10.29 -26.54
CA ARG A 647 -16.82 8.91 -26.83
C ARG A 647 -17.73 7.90 -26.14
N GLU A 648 -18.08 8.11 -24.88
CA GLU A 648 -19.03 7.25 -24.16
C GLU A 648 -20.42 7.25 -24.82
N ARG A 649 -20.89 8.42 -25.30
CA ARG A 649 -22.12 8.51 -26.08
C ARG A 649 -22.06 7.72 -27.39
N LEU A 650 -20.94 7.78 -28.11
CA LEU A 650 -20.72 7.02 -29.35
C LEU A 650 -20.66 5.51 -29.09
N ILE A 651 -20.03 5.08 -27.99
CA ILE A 651 -20.01 3.67 -27.58
C ILE A 651 -21.42 3.19 -27.23
N ALA A 652 -22.19 4.00 -26.50
CA ALA A 652 -23.55 3.66 -26.10
C ALA A 652 -24.53 3.60 -27.29
N SER A 653 -24.33 4.42 -28.33
CA SER A 653 -25.17 4.41 -29.53
C SER A 653 -24.80 3.34 -30.56
N THR A 654 -23.65 2.68 -30.41
CA THR A 654 -23.16 1.68 -31.37
C THR A 654 -23.48 0.25 -30.90
N PRO A 655 -24.25 -0.55 -31.66
CA PRO A 655 -24.59 -1.92 -31.27
C PRO A 655 -23.36 -2.84 -31.28
N ALA A 656 -23.35 -3.85 -30.40
CA ALA A 656 -22.24 -4.78 -30.25
C ALA A 656 -22.01 -5.59 -31.54
N GLY A 657 -20.81 -5.45 -32.13
CA GLY A 657 -20.47 -6.08 -33.41
C GLY A 657 -19.02 -5.83 -33.85
N PRO A 658 -18.66 -6.19 -35.10
CA PRO A 658 -17.32 -5.93 -35.64
C PRO A 658 -17.01 -4.43 -35.73
N ASP A 659 -18.00 -3.58 -36.04
CA ASP A 659 -17.81 -2.13 -36.10
C ASP A 659 -17.65 -1.49 -34.72
N TYR A 660 -18.30 -2.04 -33.69
CA TYR A 660 -18.04 -1.68 -32.28
C TYR A 660 -16.57 -1.94 -31.88
N LYS A 661 -16.00 -3.08 -32.29
CA LYS A 661 -14.58 -3.40 -32.03
C LYS A 661 -13.63 -2.46 -32.77
N ARG A 662 -14.00 -2.01 -33.98
CA ARG A 662 -13.22 -1.03 -34.75
C ARG A 662 -13.28 0.35 -34.09
N LEU A 663 -14.47 0.77 -33.66
CA LEU A 663 -14.70 2.01 -32.94
C LEU A 663 -13.86 2.06 -31.66
N LEU A 664 -13.90 1.01 -30.82
CA LEU A 664 -13.09 0.95 -29.60
C LEU A 664 -11.60 1.13 -29.87
N LYS A 665 -11.06 0.50 -30.92
CA LYS A 665 -9.64 0.67 -31.29
C LYS A 665 -9.31 2.10 -31.72
N LEU A 666 -10.21 2.75 -32.46
CA LEU A 666 -10.02 4.15 -32.86
C LEU A 666 -10.04 5.07 -31.63
N LEU A 667 -10.99 4.87 -30.72
CA LEU A 667 -11.12 5.64 -29.49
C LEU A 667 -9.90 5.47 -28.57
N ASP A 668 -9.33 4.26 -28.48
CA ASP A 668 -8.11 4.02 -27.71
C ASP A 668 -6.89 4.75 -28.31
N LEU A 669 -6.80 4.83 -29.65
CA LEU A 669 -5.76 5.61 -30.33
C LEU A 669 -5.92 7.11 -30.06
N GLU A 670 -7.15 7.62 -30.05
CA GLU A 670 -7.45 9.01 -29.72
C GLU A 670 -7.11 9.35 -28.26
N ARG A 671 -7.51 8.50 -27.31
CA ARG A 671 -7.13 8.62 -25.89
C ARG A 671 -5.61 8.61 -25.72
N ALA A 672 -4.91 7.74 -26.45
CA ALA A 672 -3.46 7.68 -26.41
C ALA A 672 -2.82 8.96 -26.98
N LYS A 673 -3.40 9.55 -28.03
CA LYS A 673 -2.93 10.82 -28.63
C LYS A 673 -3.14 11.99 -27.67
N ALA A 674 -4.32 12.13 -27.08
CA ALA A 674 -4.62 13.18 -26.11
C ALA A 674 -3.73 13.08 -24.85
N ASN A 675 -3.53 11.87 -24.32
CA ASN A 675 -2.62 11.65 -23.20
C ASN A 675 -1.17 12.05 -23.49
N ARG A 676 -0.70 11.86 -24.73
CA ARG A 676 0.65 12.31 -25.14
C ARG A 676 0.71 13.84 -25.22
N GLU A 677 -0.34 14.48 -25.71
CA GLU A 677 -0.43 15.93 -25.81
C GLU A 677 -0.43 16.60 -24.43
N ILE A 678 -1.25 16.11 -23.49
CA ILE A 678 -1.27 16.60 -22.10
C ILE A 678 0.09 16.40 -21.42
N LYS A 679 0.74 15.24 -21.62
CA LYS A 679 2.08 15.00 -21.09
C LYS A 679 3.13 15.95 -21.65
N ARG A 680 3.10 16.21 -22.96
CA ARG A 680 4.01 17.19 -23.59
C ARG A 680 3.81 18.59 -23.02
N MET A 681 2.56 19.04 -22.85
CA MET A 681 2.28 20.34 -22.22
C MET A 681 2.80 20.39 -20.78
N ALA A 682 2.67 19.31 -20.01
CA ALA A 682 3.21 19.24 -18.66
C ALA A 682 4.75 19.30 -18.65
N GLU A 683 5.40 18.54 -19.52
CA GLU A 683 6.86 18.56 -19.69
C GLU A 683 7.37 19.95 -20.13
N ASP A 684 6.69 20.61 -21.07
CA ASP A 684 7.03 21.96 -21.52
C ASP A 684 6.87 23.00 -20.39
N HIS A 685 5.84 22.85 -19.54
CA HIS A 685 5.64 23.70 -18.38
C HIS A 685 6.73 23.49 -17.32
N GLU A 686 7.10 22.23 -17.04
CA GLU A 686 8.20 21.91 -16.12
C GLU A 686 9.54 22.47 -16.62
N LEU A 687 9.82 22.36 -17.92
CA LEU A 687 11.01 22.93 -18.54
C LEU A 687 11.02 24.47 -18.46
N ALA A 688 9.86 25.11 -18.65
CA ALA A 688 9.73 26.55 -18.53
C ALA A 688 9.94 27.04 -17.08
N LEU A 689 9.44 26.29 -16.09
CA LEU A 689 9.69 26.59 -14.66
C LEU A 689 11.14 26.34 -14.25
N ALA A 690 11.81 25.34 -14.83
CA ALA A 690 13.21 25.04 -14.55
C ALA A 690 14.21 26.05 -15.15
N ARG A 691 13.76 26.88 -16.10
CA ARG A 691 14.57 27.96 -16.71
C ARG A 691 14.56 29.26 -15.90
N TYR A 692 13.61 29.39 -14.96
CA TYR A 692 13.55 30.46 -13.97
C TYR A 692 14.25 30.02 -12.67
#